data_AF-A0A957J617-F1
#
_entry.id   AF-A0A957J617-F1
#
_cell.length_a   1.000
_cell.length_b   1.000
_cell.length_c   1.000
_cell.angle_alpha   90.00
_cell.angle_beta   90.00
_cell.angle_gamma   90.00
#
_symmetry.space_group_name_H-M   'P 1'
#
loop_
_entity.id
_entity.type
_entity.pdbx_description
1 polymer ?
#
loop_
_entity_poly.entity_id
_entity_poly.type
_entity_poly.pdbx_seq_one_letter_code
_entity_poly.pdbx_strand_id
1 'polypeptide(L)'
;MPIATDSRDKIDPQFVLLPATATAQDARNAVGDEQWTYVIVELAGGDYALFYLAHLVDALQKMGGITPTLLAQPLQDVPNLLAAFKTIPIDIATTELGRGYKQLSKTPLKTAVAIENGAVVGVLATPAAESRSDVPNVDITAIPVTREAMEMAEPTETETAAKAIEPRFMNVELFDAEMSRLAPETTPLEKEKPYYLTFFVDSVLSAAHIGGSDTEIGAHWFGGDDEIALTIQLKSDDFAFDYETKNLYVPRTGRSDKERFQITPKHDGACQITAVVLKGNAFVQVITLKFHVGPLFTAETLGHNLDSAPKIAPRDLHLTFLPEGDNGFRVILSGPVAATAVLPINRRFLAHLVAQARKTLLDIVHFEAGDVRLYQTRMEIPTAVNDRTLPMLANAGYDLFDQIFYGPGHDLAARAIGDALRKMAREQDLHIQIFSQNFMLPWGIMYVGDDPDTPQPEMFLGLRHIIEHIPLQPNMQVFDHEIDISDGLHVGLNVNTDIDQQMGQPIIQRQLDSWQTITQANSHVRVEVRQDHLSVLEALNAGDAPDDVMYFYCHAESFDLNEPDTGTPGQSRLIFNNHQALTLRKLERNKTLLAGQPLVFINACESAELSPEFYDGFVPYFVNKGARGVIGTECETPALFAEAFAKRFFERFLKGEASLGEIFLALRREFYFEQNNVMGLVYALYVDGDTKLSATAVG
;
A
#
# COMPACT_ATOMS: atom_id res chain seq x y z
N MET A 1 -25.11 15.67 -12.11
CA MET A 1 -24.79 16.22 -10.77
C MET A 1 -23.94 17.48 -10.93
N PRO A 2 -24.02 18.45 -10.01
CA PRO A 2 -23.15 19.62 -10.02
C PRO A 2 -21.67 19.25 -9.93
N ILE A 3 -20.79 20.12 -10.44
CA ILE A 3 -19.34 19.89 -10.45
C ILE A 3 -18.79 19.72 -9.03
N ALA A 4 -19.30 20.48 -8.06
CA ALA A 4 -18.83 20.49 -6.68
C ALA A 4 -18.97 19.13 -5.96
N THR A 5 -19.90 18.27 -6.38
CA THR A 5 -20.20 16.99 -5.72
C THR A 5 -19.50 15.78 -6.32
N ASP A 6 -19.18 15.81 -7.61
CA ASP A 6 -18.89 14.59 -8.38
C ASP A 6 -17.64 14.73 -9.28
N SER A 7 -17.11 15.95 -9.43
CA SER A 7 -16.01 16.23 -10.36
C SER A 7 -15.17 17.43 -9.91
N ARG A 8 -15.04 17.62 -8.59
CA ARG A 8 -14.29 18.75 -8.02
C ARG A 8 -12.78 18.64 -8.28
N ASP A 9 -12.29 17.43 -8.49
CA ASP A 9 -10.94 17.10 -8.95
C ASP A 9 -10.61 17.68 -10.34
N LYS A 10 -11.63 18.04 -11.14
CA LYS A 10 -11.47 18.71 -12.45
C LYS A 10 -11.25 20.22 -12.34
N ILE A 11 -11.23 20.76 -11.12
CA ILE A 11 -10.92 22.16 -10.86
C ILE A 11 -9.46 22.27 -10.48
N ASP A 12 -8.66 22.94 -11.30
CA ASP A 12 -7.27 23.23 -11.01
C ASP A 12 -7.18 24.32 -9.93
N PRO A 13 -6.64 24.02 -8.73
CA PRO A 13 -6.54 25.00 -7.66
C PRO A 13 -5.32 25.92 -7.81
N GLN A 14 -4.43 25.69 -8.78
CA GLN A 14 -3.20 26.48 -8.97
C GLN A 14 -3.46 27.75 -9.78
N PHE A 15 -3.83 28.82 -9.07
CA PHE A 15 -4.01 30.14 -9.65
C PHE A 15 -3.57 31.26 -8.70
N VAL A 16 -3.30 32.42 -9.29
CA VAL A 16 -3.12 33.70 -8.60
C VAL A 16 -4.31 34.58 -8.95
N LEU A 17 -4.97 35.15 -7.93
CA LEU A 17 -6.04 36.13 -8.09
C LEU A 17 -5.50 37.55 -7.91
N LEU A 18 -5.73 38.40 -8.90
CA LEU A 18 -5.28 39.79 -8.94
C LEU A 18 -6.48 40.75 -9.10
N PRO A 19 -6.44 41.93 -8.45
CA PRO A 19 -7.46 42.94 -8.65
C PRO A 19 -7.36 43.55 -10.05
N ALA A 20 -8.44 44.18 -10.52
CA ALA A 20 -8.51 44.86 -11.81
C ALA A 20 -7.41 45.91 -12.05
N THR A 21 -6.91 46.50 -10.96
CA THR A 21 -5.84 47.51 -10.95
C THR A 21 -4.43 46.93 -11.05
N ALA A 22 -4.27 45.60 -11.02
CA ALA A 22 -2.96 44.95 -11.07
C ALA A 22 -2.24 45.24 -12.39
N THR A 23 -0.93 45.38 -12.31
CA THR A 23 -0.04 45.63 -13.44
C THR A 23 0.59 44.33 -13.95
N ALA A 24 1.26 44.38 -15.11
CA ALA A 24 2.00 43.21 -15.60
C ALA A 24 3.16 42.81 -14.66
N GLN A 25 3.73 43.80 -13.95
CA GLN A 25 4.75 43.56 -12.92
C GLN A 25 4.18 42.82 -11.71
N ASP A 26 2.97 43.18 -11.26
CA ASP A 26 2.28 42.49 -10.16
C ASP A 26 1.97 41.03 -10.51
N ALA A 27 1.52 40.78 -11.75
CA ALA A 27 1.30 39.44 -12.24
C ALA A 27 2.60 38.62 -12.30
N ARG A 28 3.72 39.21 -12.76
CA ARG A 28 5.03 38.53 -12.77
C ARG A 28 5.51 38.18 -11.37
N ASN A 29 5.35 39.10 -10.43
CA ASN A 29 5.79 38.93 -9.04
C ASN A 29 4.96 37.88 -8.32
N ALA A 30 3.65 37.87 -8.54
CA ALA A 30 2.75 36.92 -7.89
C ALA A 30 2.86 35.49 -8.46
N VAL A 31 3.21 35.34 -9.75
CA VAL A 31 3.44 34.02 -10.37
C VAL A 31 4.83 33.45 -10.03
N GLY A 32 5.83 34.30 -9.77
CA GLY A 32 7.21 33.81 -9.53
C GLY A 32 7.72 32.98 -10.71
N ASP A 33 8.60 32.01 -10.47
CA ASP A 33 9.20 31.23 -11.56
C ASP A 33 8.29 30.09 -12.08
N GLU A 34 7.07 29.97 -11.57
CA GLU A 34 6.10 28.95 -11.96
C GLU A 34 5.32 29.35 -13.22
N GLN A 35 5.91 29.10 -14.39
CA GLN A 35 5.32 29.44 -15.70
C GLN A 35 3.91 28.87 -15.95
N TRP A 36 3.52 27.84 -15.19
CA TRP A 36 2.28 27.08 -15.36
C TRP A 36 1.18 27.45 -14.37
N THR A 37 1.31 28.57 -13.67
CA THR A 37 0.29 29.07 -12.75
C THR A 37 -0.71 29.96 -13.48
N TYR A 38 -2.00 29.69 -13.32
CA TYR A 38 -3.05 30.52 -13.90
C TYR A 38 -3.10 31.90 -13.23
N VAL A 39 -3.28 32.95 -14.01
CA VAL A 39 -3.51 34.32 -13.54
C VAL A 39 -4.96 34.67 -13.79
N ILE A 40 -5.67 35.01 -12.73
CA ILE A 40 -7.06 35.48 -12.76
C ILE A 40 -7.06 36.95 -12.40
N VAL A 41 -7.61 37.79 -13.28
CA VAL A 41 -7.84 39.21 -13.00
C VAL A 41 -9.33 39.44 -12.87
N GLU A 42 -9.79 39.91 -11.72
CA GLU A 42 -11.19 40.28 -11.51
C GLU A 42 -11.49 41.59 -12.24
N LEU A 43 -12.48 41.58 -13.14
CA LEU A 43 -12.90 42.75 -13.92
C LEU A 43 -14.17 43.37 -13.34
N ALA A 44 -14.40 44.65 -13.67
CA ALA A 44 -15.64 45.32 -13.29
C ALA A 44 -16.88 44.57 -13.83
N GLY A 45 -17.89 44.38 -12.97
CA GLY A 45 -19.14 43.71 -13.33
C GLY A 45 -19.20 42.19 -13.07
N GLY A 46 -18.20 41.61 -12.38
CA GLY A 46 -18.18 40.19 -12.01
C GLY A 46 -17.65 39.26 -13.11
N ASP A 47 -17.04 39.84 -14.15
CA ASP A 47 -16.32 39.12 -15.19
C ASP A 47 -14.86 38.88 -14.78
N TYR A 48 -14.18 37.93 -15.42
CA TYR A 48 -12.78 37.63 -15.15
C TYR A 48 -11.96 37.61 -16.44
N ALA A 49 -10.68 37.94 -16.35
CA ALA A 49 -9.69 37.55 -17.35
C ALA A 49 -8.84 36.39 -16.79
N LEU A 50 -8.61 35.36 -17.59
CA LEU A 50 -7.90 34.15 -17.19
C LEU A 50 -6.85 33.81 -18.24
N PHE A 51 -5.59 33.72 -17.84
CA PHE A 51 -4.47 33.45 -18.73
C PHE A 51 -3.26 32.86 -17.97
N TYR A 52 -2.20 32.50 -18.69
CA TYR A 52 -0.89 32.17 -18.11
C TYR A 52 0.01 33.38 -18.32
N LEU A 53 1.04 33.55 -17.49
CA LEU A 53 1.99 34.66 -17.64
C LEU A 53 2.60 34.71 -19.06
N ALA A 54 2.85 33.56 -19.68
CA ALA A 54 3.32 33.47 -21.07
C ALA A 54 2.36 34.12 -22.08
N HIS A 55 1.04 33.99 -21.90
CA HIS A 55 0.05 34.65 -22.75
C HIS A 55 0.11 36.18 -22.63
N LEU A 56 0.32 36.69 -21.41
CA LEU A 56 0.46 38.12 -21.16
C LEU A 56 1.74 38.68 -21.81
N VAL A 57 2.85 37.97 -21.66
CA VAL A 57 4.15 38.33 -22.27
C VAL A 57 4.04 38.38 -23.80
N ASP A 58 3.45 37.35 -24.42
CA ASP A 58 3.23 37.29 -25.87
C ASP A 58 2.31 38.43 -26.36
N ALA A 59 1.24 38.75 -25.63
CA ALA A 59 0.35 39.85 -25.96
C ALA A 59 1.04 41.21 -25.89
N LEU A 60 1.81 41.47 -24.83
CA LEU A 60 2.57 42.72 -24.67
C LEU A 60 3.65 42.88 -25.76
N GLN A 61 4.33 41.80 -26.15
CA GLN A 61 5.29 41.82 -27.25
C GLN A 61 4.63 42.20 -28.58
N LYS A 62 3.44 41.67 -28.88
CA LYS A 62 2.67 41.99 -30.08
C LYS A 62 2.16 43.44 -30.12
N MET A 63 2.04 44.10 -28.96
CA MET A 63 1.59 45.50 -28.84
C MET A 63 2.71 46.54 -28.99
N GLY A 64 3.94 46.12 -29.33
CA GLY A 64 5.08 47.03 -29.55
C GLY A 64 6.25 46.84 -28.58
N GLY A 65 6.24 45.77 -27.78
CA GLY A 65 7.33 45.38 -26.89
C GLY A 65 7.07 45.67 -25.40
N ILE A 66 7.83 45.01 -24.54
CA ILE A 66 7.73 45.16 -23.08
C ILE A 66 8.50 46.42 -22.67
N THR A 67 7.77 47.49 -22.35
CA THR A 67 8.33 48.78 -21.93
C THR A 67 8.01 49.04 -20.46
N PRO A 68 8.84 49.81 -19.72
CA PRO A 68 8.56 50.16 -18.33
C PRO A 68 7.18 50.81 -18.13
N THR A 69 6.72 51.60 -19.09
CA THR A 69 5.40 52.23 -19.07
C THR A 69 4.27 51.20 -19.12
N LEU A 70 4.39 50.17 -19.97
CA LEU A 70 3.39 49.10 -20.06
C LEU A 70 3.43 48.17 -18.85
N LEU A 71 4.60 47.95 -18.26
CA LEU A 71 4.75 47.11 -17.08
C LEU A 71 4.13 47.70 -15.82
N ALA A 72 4.11 49.03 -15.71
CA ALA A 72 3.57 49.76 -14.56
C ALA A 72 2.12 50.24 -14.76
N GLN A 73 1.55 50.08 -15.96
CA GLN A 73 0.16 50.44 -16.23
C GLN A 73 -0.77 49.31 -15.76
N PRO A 74 -1.92 49.63 -15.11
CA PRO A 74 -2.92 48.62 -14.79
C PRO A 74 -3.36 47.84 -16.03
N LEU A 75 -3.44 46.52 -15.93
CA LEU A 75 -3.74 45.63 -17.06
C LEU A 75 -5.08 45.97 -17.72
N GLN A 76 -6.08 46.40 -16.95
CA GLN A 76 -7.38 46.84 -17.45
C GLN A 76 -7.33 48.12 -18.29
N ASP A 77 -6.33 48.98 -18.05
CA ASP A 77 -6.18 50.27 -18.72
C ASP A 77 -5.37 50.15 -20.01
N VAL A 78 -4.73 48.99 -20.26
CA VAL A 78 -4.05 48.69 -21.51
C VAL A 78 -5.08 48.30 -22.57
N PRO A 79 -5.27 49.11 -23.64
CA PRO A 79 -6.36 48.91 -24.58
C PRO A 79 -6.35 47.54 -25.24
N ASN A 80 -7.48 46.83 -25.16
CA ASN A 80 -7.71 45.50 -25.74
C ASN A 80 -6.85 44.35 -25.20
N LEU A 81 -6.02 44.57 -24.17
CA LEU A 81 -5.14 43.52 -23.63
C LEU A 81 -5.95 42.36 -23.01
N LEU A 82 -6.81 42.66 -22.05
CA LEU A 82 -7.58 41.64 -21.32
C LEU A 82 -8.78 41.10 -22.11
N ALA A 83 -9.17 41.75 -23.21
CA ALA A 83 -10.27 41.30 -24.05
C ALA A 83 -10.01 39.91 -24.67
N ALA A 84 -8.74 39.59 -24.94
CA ALA A 84 -8.33 38.29 -25.47
C ALA A 84 -8.39 37.15 -24.44
N PHE A 85 -8.49 37.48 -23.15
CA PHE A 85 -8.44 36.51 -22.04
C PHE A 85 -9.72 36.49 -21.22
N LYS A 86 -10.73 37.26 -21.63
CA LYS A 86 -12.00 37.36 -20.91
C LYS A 86 -12.68 35.99 -20.88
N THR A 87 -13.08 35.57 -19.69
CA THR A 87 -13.82 34.34 -19.45
C THR A 87 -15.03 34.59 -18.55
N ILE A 88 -15.92 33.61 -18.46
CA ILE A 88 -17.16 33.65 -17.69
C ILE A 88 -16.97 32.76 -16.47
N PRO A 89 -17.37 33.19 -15.26
CA PRO A 89 -17.31 32.31 -14.10
C PRO A 89 -18.35 31.20 -14.18
N ILE A 90 -17.97 30.01 -13.72
CA ILE A 90 -18.84 28.84 -13.62
C ILE A 90 -19.08 28.55 -12.14
N ASP A 91 -20.34 28.66 -11.71
CA ASP A 91 -20.74 28.24 -10.37
C ASP A 91 -20.78 26.71 -10.28
N ILE A 92 -19.78 26.12 -9.61
CA ILE A 92 -19.60 24.67 -9.53
C ILE A 92 -20.65 23.99 -8.65
N ALA A 93 -21.31 24.74 -7.76
CA ALA A 93 -22.38 24.21 -6.92
C ALA A 93 -23.69 24.01 -7.70
N THR A 94 -23.87 24.74 -8.80
CA THR A 94 -25.12 24.74 -9.58
C THR A 94 -24.97 24.29 -11.02
N THR A 95 -23.74 24.24 -11.55
CA THR A 95 -23.47 23.84 -12.93
C THR A 95 -23.00 22.40 -13.01
N GLU A 96 -23.63 21.61 -13.88
CA GLU A 96 -23.17 20.24 -14.19
C GLU A 96 -21.95 20.25 -15.14
N LEU A 97 -21.06 19.27 -15.00
CA LEU A 97 -19.77 19.23 -15.70
C LEU A 97 -19.91 19.34 -17.23
N GLY A 98 -20.82 18.58 -17.83
CA GLY A 98 -21.08 18.65 -19.29
C GLY A 98 -21.59 20.02 -19.75
N ARG A 99 -22.35 20.72 -18.90
CA ARG A 99 -22.81 22.10 -19.18
C ARG A 99 -21.67 23.10 -19.01
N GLY A 100 -20.77 22.88 -18.04
CA GLY A 100 -19.54 23.63 -17.85
C GLY A 100 -18.63 23.54 -19.07
N TYR A 101 -18.31 22.32 -19.54
CA TYR A 101 -17.48 22.12 -20.74
C TYR A 101 -18.07 22.75 -22.02
N LYS A 102 -19.40 22.75 -22.16
CA LYS A 102 -20.07 23.43 -23.29
C LYS A 102 -19.98 24.97 -23.21
N GLN A 103 -19.80 25.53 -22.01
CA GLN A 103 -19.52 26.96 -21.84
C GLN A 103 -18.04 27.26 -22.12
N LEU A 104 -17.13 26.41 -21.65
CA LEU A 104 -15.69 26.51 -21.92
C LEU A 104 -15.39 26.60 -23.42
N SER A 105 -16.07 25.83 -24.26
CA SER A 105 -15.85 25.85 -25.72
C SER A 105 -16.10 27.20 -26.39
N LYS A 106 -16.69 28.18 -25.68
CA LYS A 106 -16.95 29.54 -26.16
C LYS A 106 -15.96 30.57 -25.61
N THR A 107 -15.06 30.16 -24.72
CA THR A 107 -14.04 31.03 -24.11
C THR A 107 -12.74 30.99 -24.92
N PRO A 108 -11.93 32.07 -24.94
CA PRO A 108 -10.74 32.16 -25.78
C PRO A 108 -9.68 31.07 -25.53
N LEU A 109 -9.49 30.65 -24.27
CA LEU A 109 -8.50 29.64 -23.88
C LEU A 109 -9.12 28.28 -23.52
N LYS A 110 -10.43 28.09 -23.76
CA LYS A 110 -11.19 26.91 -23.32
C LYS A 110 -11.07 26.63 -21.81
N THR A 111 -10.95 27.72 -21.04
CA THR A 111 -10.81 27.73 -19.58
C THR A 111 -11.80 28.73 -18.98
N ALA A 112 -12.27 28.45 -17.76
CA ALA A 112 -13.14 29.34 -16.99
C ALA A 112 -12.76 29.37 -15.53
N VAL A 113 -13.09 30.48 -14.89
CA VAL A 113 -12.97 30.64 -13.44
C VAL A 113 -14.07 29.81 -12.78
N ALA A 114 -13.70 28.86 -11.94
CA ALA A 114 -14.63 28.13 -11.10
C ALA A 114 -14.93 28.97 -9.86
N ILE A 115 -16.21 29.21 -9.60
CA ILE A 115 -16.66 29.92 -8.41
C ILE A 115 -17.59 29.03 -7.59
N GLU A 116 -17.59 29.21 -6.27
CA GLU A 116 -18.53 28.58 -5.36
C GLU A 116 -18.92 29.61 -4.30
N ASN A 117 -20.23 29.83 -4.12
CA ASN A 117 -20.75 30.87 -3.21
C ASN A 117 -20.17 32.29 -3.45
N GLY A 118 -19.82 32.59 -4.71
CA GLY A 118 -19.25 33.87 -5.11
C GLY A 118 -17.74 34.03 -4.91
N ALA A 119 -17.05 33.03 -4.35
CA ALA A 119 -15.59 33.01 -4.24
C ALA A 119 -14.96 32.20 -5.38
N VAL A 120 -13.79 32.63 -5.86
CA VAL A 120 -12.98 31.87 -6.83
C VAL A 120 -12.36 30.68 -6.13
N VAL A 121 -12.61 29.47 -6.65
CA VAL A 121 -12.14 28.20 -6.08
C VAL A 121 -11.17 27.45 -6.99
N GLY A 122 -10.96 27.93 -8.22
CA GLY A 122 -9.98 27.36 -9.15
C GLY A 122 -10.30 27.65 -10.61
N VAL A 123 -9.71 26.86 -11.50
CA VAL A 123 -9.87 26.96 -12.95
C VAL A 123 -10.44 25.65 -13.49
N LEU A 124 -11.54 25.73 -14.25
CA LEU A 124 -12.04 24.61 -15.03
C LEU A 124 -11.47 24.70 -16.46
N ALA A 125 -10.80 23.64 -16.91
CA ALA A 125 -10.17 23.56 -18.24
C ALA A 125 -10.65 22.32 -19.00
N THR A 126 -10.76 22.39 -20.33
CA THR A 126 -10.95 21.16 -21.14
C THR A 126 -9.66 20.33 -21.15
N PRO A 127 -9.71 18.99 -21.36
CA PRO A 127 -8.50 18.16 -21.47
C PRO A 127 -7.47 18.63 -22.52
N ALA A 128 -7.96 19.27 -23.59
CA ALA A 128 -7.11 19.86 -24.63
C ALA A 128 -6.45 21.19 -24.21
N ALA A 129 -6.96 21.86 -23.17
CA ALA A 129 -6.34 23.03 -22.57
C ALA A 129 -5.37 22.64 -21.44
N GLU A 130 -5.64 21.53 -20.73
CA GLU A 130 -4.74 20.91 -19.75
C GLU A 130 -3.44 20.39 -20.38
N SER A 131 -3.47 19.96 -21.64
CA SER A 131 -2.27 19.57 -22.39
C SER A 131 -1.33 20.75 -22.67
N ARG A 132 -1.76 21.99 -22.40
CA ARG A 132 -0.98 23.24 -22.51
C ARG A 132 -0.37 23.50 -23.90
N SER A 133 -0.86 22.81 -24.94
CA SER A 133 -0.33 22.93 -26.31
C SER A 133 -0.53 24.31 -26.94
N ASP A 134 -1.51 25.07 -26.44
CA ASP A 134 -1.86 26.40 -26.94
C ASP A 134 -1.10 27.53 -26.20
N VAL A 135 -0.28 27.21 -25.19
CA VAL A 135 0.51 28.20 -24.43
C VAL A 135 1.74 28.65 -25.25
N PRO A 136 1.94 29.95 -25.51
CA PRO A 136 3.08 30.45 -26.26
C PRO A 136 4.41 30.11 -25.59
N ASN A 137 5.35 29.62 -26.39
CA ASN A 137 6.74 29.44 -25.95
C ASN A 137 7.48 30.78 -26.01
N VAL A 138 7.27 31.62 -24.99
CA VAL A 138 7.91 32.92 -24.82
C VAL A 138 8.70 32.99 -23.52
N ASP A 139 9.76 33.78 -23.52
CA ASP A 139 10.59 34.00 -22.33
C ASP A 139 9.86 34.90 -21.33
N ILE A 140 9.31 34.29 -20.27
CA ILE A 140 8.60 35.01 -19.21
C ILE A 140 9.53 35.88 -18.35
N THR A 141 10.85 35.66 -18.42
CA THR A 141 11.85 36.49 -17.71
C THR A 141 12.04 37.86 -18.34
N ALA A 142 11.44 38.09 -19.53
CA ALA A 142 11.36 39.41 -20.15
C ALA A 142 10.60 40.44 -19.28
N ILE A 143 9.80 39.97 -18.31
CA ILE A 143 9.34 40.78 -17.18
C ILE A 143 10.18 40.34 -15.96
N PRO A 144 11.05 41.18 -15.42
CA PRO A 144 11.92 40.81 -14.30
C PRO A 144 11.11 40.72 -12.99
N VAL A 145 11.50 39.87 -12.06
CA VAL A 145 10.95 39.90 -10.68
C VAL A 145 11.60 41.03 -9.91
N THR A 146 10.82 41.86 -9.22
CA THR A 146 11.37 42.95 -8.40
C THR A 146 11.71 42.48 -6.99
N ARG A 147 12.93 42.83 -6.53
CA ARG A 147 13.56 42.30 -5.30
C ARG A 147 12.82 42.67 -4.00
N GLU A 148 12.02 43.74 -4.01
CA GLU A 148 11.17 44.15 -2.87
C GLU A 148 9.97 43.20 -2.64
N ALA A 149 9.57 42.39 -3.63
CA ALA A 149 8.43 41.46 -3.52
C ALA A 149 8.77 40.15 -2.79
N MET A 150 10.05 39.74 -2.74
CA MET A 150 10.49 38.55 -2.00
C MET A 150 10.46 38.77 -0.47
N GLU A 151 10.44 40.02 0.01
CA GLU A 151 10.47 40.36 1.44
C GLU A 151 9.08 40.75 2.02
N MET A 152 8.05 40.90 1.19
CA MET A 152 6.72 41.39 1.63
C MET A 152 5.58 40.36 1.54
N ALA A 153 5.86 39.09 1.21
CA ALA A 153 4.85 38.03 1.19
C ALA A 153 4.63 37.39 2.58
N GLU A 154 4.30 38.20 3.59
CA GLU A 154 3.57 37.73 4.78
C GLU A 154 2.13 38.27 4.68
N PRO A 155 1.10 37.41 4.62
CA PRO A 155 -0.27 37.91 4.59
C PRO A 155 -0.69 38.38 5.98
N THR A 156 -1.03 39.67 6.08
CA THR A 156 -1.65 40.26 7.26
C THR A 156 -3.07 39.71 7.41
N GLU A 157 -3.35 39.11 8.57
CA GLU A 157 -4.65 38.55 8.95
C GLU A 157 -5.79 39.57 8.82
N THR A 158 -6.85 39.21 8.10
CA THR A 158 -8.20 39.68 8.44
C THR A 158 -9.17 38.50 8.44
N GLU A 159 -9.72 38.29 9.63
CA GLU A 159 -10.68 37.32 10.13
C GLU A 159 -11.73 36.71 9.18
N THR A 160 -11.96 35.42 9.43
CA THR A 160 -13.16 34.58 9.20
C THR A 160 -13.33 33.86 7.86
N ALA A 161 -12.52 32.81 7.65
CA ALA A 161 -12.88 31.64 6.84
C ALA A 161 -12.23 30.37 7.42
N ALA A 162 -12.94 29.24 7.42
CA ALA A 162 -12.49 27.98 7.99
C ALA A 162 -11.15 27.53 7.36
N LYS A 163 -10.13 27.33 8.20
CA LYS A 163 -8.75 27.00 7.83
C LYS A 163 -8.70 25.78 6.89
N ALA A 164 -8.17 25.98 5.69
CA ALA A 164 -7.51 24.91 4.96
C ALA A 164 -6.34 24.38 5.80
N ILE A 165 -6.20 23.07 5.86
CA ILE A 165 -5.14 22.43 6.65
C ILE A 165 -3.90 22.42 5.76
N GLU A 166 -2.84 23.10 6.22
CA GLU A 166 -1.56 23.11 5.54
C GLU A 166 -0.96 21.69 5.52
N PRO A 167 -0.28 21.30 4.43
CA PRO A 167 0.40 20.02 4.37
C PRO A 167 1.48 19.91 5.42
N ARG A 168 1.68 18.72 6.00
CA ARG A 168 2.62 18.49 7.12
C ARG A 168 3.42 17.21 6.96
N PHE A 169 4.71 17.28 7.18
CA PHE A 169 5.67 16.21 6.91
C PHE A 169 6.44 15.84 8.17
N MET A 170 6.70 14.55 8.37
CA MET A 170 7.62 14.10 9.40
C MET A 170 9.05 14.34 8.94
N ASN A 171 9.76 15.18 9.69
CA ASN A 171 11.14 15.53 9.49
C ASN A 171 12.04 14.76 10.45
N VAL A 172 13.06 14.10 9.90
CA VAL A 172 14.17 13.54 10.67
C VAL A 172 15.45 14.22 10.23
N GLU A 173 16.12 14.86 11.19
CA GLU A 173 17.33 15.63 10.95
C GLU A 173 18.44 15.20 11.91
N LEU A 174 19.68 15.29 11.43
CA LEU A 174 20.87 14.94 12.19
C LEU A 174 21.67 16.18 12.57
N PHE A 175 22.19 16.21 13.78
CA PHE A 175 23.00 17.31 14.29
C PHE A 175 24.25 16.81 15.01
N ASP A 176 25.32 17.59 14.98
CA ASP A 176 26.51 17.37 15.82
C ASP A 176 26.28 17.82 17.28
N ALA A 177 27.32 17.67 18.10
CA ALA A 177 27.30 18.04 19.51
C ALA A 177 27.07 19.55 19.73
N GLU A 178 27.48 20.37 18.77
CA GLU A 178 27.29 21.83 18.74
C GLU A 178 25.93 22.25 18.16
N MET A 179 25.04 21.30 17.85
CA MET A 179 23.74 21.51 17.22
C MET A 179 23.83 22.12 15.80
N SER A 180 24.95 21.94 15.11
CA SER A 180 25.06 22.21 13.68
C SER A 180 24.44 21.06 12.90
N ARG A 181 23.61 21.38 11.91
CA ARG A 181 22.94 20.37 11.10
C ARG A 181 23.96 19.63 10.23
N LEU A 182 23.84 18.30 10.17
CA LEU A 182 24.67 17.43 9.37
C LEU A 182 23.86 16.83 8.22
N ALA A 183 24.54 16.71 7.07
CA ALA A 183 24.07 15.99 5.91
C ALA A 183 24.83 14.65 5.85
N PRO A 184 24.28 13.54 6.38
CA PRO A 184 24.96 12.25 6.46
C PRO A 184 25.31 11.65 5.09
N GLU A 185 24.76 12.19 4.00
CA GLU A 185 25.12 11.89 2.60
C GLU A 185 26.38 12.62 2.11
N THR A 186 26.91 13.59 2.87
CA THR A 186 28.15 14.32 2.57
C THR A 186 29.16 14.37 3.72
N THR A 187 28.72 14.13 4.95
CA THR A 187 29.54 14.19 6.16
C THR A 187 29.43 12.88 6.94
N PRO A 188 30.48 12.05 6.96
CA PRO A 188 30.47 10.79 7.69
C PRO A 188 30.47 11.01 9.20
N LEU A 189 29.84 10.10 9.94
CA LEU A 189 29.91 10.12 11.40
C LEU A 189 31.27 9.60 11.89
N GLU A 190 31.67 10.04 13.07
CA GLU A 190 32.89 9.63 13.74
C GLU A 190 32.53 8.70 14.89
N LYS A 191 33.25 7.57 14.99
CA LYS A 191 33.10 6.61 16.08
C LYS A 191 33.26 7.30 17.44
N GLU A 192 32.44 6.87 18.41
CA GLU A 192 32.43 7.34 19.80
C GLU A 192 32.08 8.83 19.98
N LYS A 193 31.76 9.56 18.91
CA LYS A 193 31.31 10.94 18.96
C LYS A 193 29.77 11.01 19.09
N PRO A 194 29.22 11.82 20.00
CA PRO A 194 27.78 11.95 20.14
C PRO A 194 27.19 12.87 19.06
N TYR A 195 26.00 12.49 18.58
CA TYR A 195 25.18 13.23 17.62
C TYR A 195 23.74 13.27 18.12
N TYR A 196 22.90 14.10 17.51
CA TYR A 196 21.48 14.19 17.84
C TYR A 196 20.61 13.91 16.64
N LEU A 197 19.77 12.88 16.76
CA LEU A 197 18.72 12.56 15.82
C LEU A 197 17.43 13.23 16.27
N THR A 198 16.87 14.10 15.43
CA THR A 198 15.73 14.95 15.79
C THR A 198 14.54 14.65 14.92
N PHE A 199 13.40 14.31 15.54
CA PHE A 199 12.13 14.05 14.91
C PHE A 199 11.15 15.19 15.19
N PHE A 200 10.44 15.64 14.17
CA PHE A 200 9.37 16.63 14.30
C PHE A 200 8.44 16.59 13.10
N VAL A 201 7.27 17.21 13.23
CA VAL A 201 6.33 17.45 12.13
C VAL A 201 6.36 18.93 11.81
N ASP A 202 6.45 19.27 10.52
CA ASP A 202 6.43 20.66 10.05
C ASP A 202 5.66 20.78 8.73
N SER A 203 5.29 21.99 8.33
CA SER A 203 4.52 22.19 7.09
C SER A 203 5.34 22.02 5.81
N VAL A 204 6.65 21.81 5.95
CA VAL A 204 7.59 21.62 4.85
C VAL A 204 8.48 20.43 5.14
N LEU A 205 8.70 19.57 4.14
CA LEU A 205 9.76 18.57 4.20
C LEU A 205 11.12 19.31 4.07
N SER A 206 11.90 19.27 5.13
CA SER A 206 13.20 19.91 5.19
C SER A 206 14.12 19.38 4.10
N ALA A 207 14.82 20.26 3.38
CA ALA A 207 15.81 19.85 2.38
C ALA A 207 16.99 19.04 2.95
N ALA A 208 17.12 18.97 4.28
CA ALA A 208 18.14 18.22 5.01
C ALA A 208 17.54 17.05 5.81
N HIS A 209 16.35 16.60 5.41
CA HIS A 209 15.70 15.42 5.93
C HIS A 209 16.47 14.15 5.53
N ILE A 210 16.65 13.21 6.47
CA ILE A 210 17.48 12.01 6.27
C ILE A 210 16.71 10.68 6.37
N GLY A 211 15.38 10.74 6.54
CA GLY A 211 14.51 9.56 6.54
C GLY A 211 13.11 9.85 7.12
N GLY A 212 12.06 9.25 6.56
CA GLY A 212 10.65 9.62 6.80
C GLY A 212 9.88 9.54 5.47
N SER A 213 8.58 9.88 5.45
CA SER A 213 7.82 9.95 4.18
C SER A 213 7.59 11.38 3.72
N ASP A 214 7.55 11.57 2.40
CA ASP A 214 7.24 12.84 1.72
C ASP A 214 5.72 13.15 1.76
N THR A 215 5.00 12.62 2.74
CA THR A 215 3.54 12.52 2.69
C THR A 215 2.87 13.19 3.88
N GLU A 216 1.67 13.69 3.63
CA GLU A 216 0.98 14.71 4.39
C GLU A 216 0.21 14.15 5.61
N ILE A 217 0.63 14.55 6.81
CA ILE A 217 -0.15 14.33 8.04
C ILE A 217 -1.40 15.22 8.01
N GLY A 218 -2.49 14.68 7.43
CA GLY A 218 -3.76 15.36 7.24
C GLY A 218 -4.69 15.37 8.48
N ALA A 219 -5.83 16.04 8.34
CA ALA A 219 -6.85 16.23 9.38
C ALA A 219 -7.41 14.91 9.97
N HIS A 220 -7.50 13.90 9.11
CA HIS A 220 -8.14 12.61 9.35
C HIS A 220 -7.42 11.78 10.42
N TRP A 221 -6.12 12.03 10.64
CA TRP A 221 -5.33 11.40 11.69
C TRP A 221 -5.83 11.65 13.11
N PHE A 222 -6.52 12.75 13.30
CA PHE A 222 -6.84 13.25 14.62
C PHE A 222 -8.14 12.67 15.17
N GLY A 223 -9.01 12.09 14.34
CA GLY A 223 -10.24 11.41 14.81
C GLY A 223 -11.21 12.25 15.67
N GLY A 224 -10.94 13.56 15.86
CA GLY A 224 -11.64 14.41 16.83
C GLY A 224 -10.73 15.14 17.81
N ASP A 225 -9.50 14.66 18.03
CA ASP A 225 -8.53 15.18 18.99
C ASP A 225 -7.75 16.42 18.49
N ASP A 226 -7.32 17.31 19.38
CA ASP A 226 -6.52 18.49 18.99
C ASP A 226 -5.02 18.18 18.86
N GLU A 227 -4.59 17.00 19.30
CA GLU A 227 -3.21 16.52 19.29
C GLU A 227 -3.20 14.99 19.26
N ILE A 228 -2.21 14.39 18.59
CA ILE A 228 -1.93 12.95 18.64
C ILE A 228 -0.54 12.71 19.19
N ALA A 229 -0.37 11.62 19.95
CA ALA A 229 0.94 11.15 20.37
C ALA A 229 1.44 10.07 19.40
N LEU A 230 2.60 10.32 18.79
CA LEU A 230 3.36 9.32 18.03
C LEU A 230 4.51 8.83 18.90
N THR A 231 4.57 7.54 19.18
CA THR A 231 5.69 6.95 19.92
C THR A 231 6.80 6.60 18.93
N ILE A 232 8.00 7.16 19.14
CA ILE A 232 9.20 6.89 18.35
C ILE A 232 10.09 5.96 19.18
N GLN A 233 10.39 4.78 18.64
CA GLN A 233 11.27 3.80 19.25
C GLN A 233 12.51 3.62 18.39
N LEU A 234 13.68 3.88 18.97
CA LEU A 234 14.97 3.69 18.29
C LEU A 234 15.59 2.34 18.67
N LYS A 235 16.11 1.63 17.67
CA LYS A 235 16.94 0.45 17.86
C LYS A 235 18.16 0.45 16.95
N SER A 236 19.27 -0.03 17.50
CA SER A 236 20.52 -0.21 16.80
C SER A 236 21.47 -1.07 17.63
N ASP A 237 22.19 -1.99 17.00
CA ASP A 237 23.33 -2.65 17.62
C ASP A 237 24.60 -1.78 17.51
N ASP A 238 24.64 -0.89 16.52
CA ASP A 238 25.80 -0.07 16.15
C ASP A 238 25.85 1.28 16.89
N PHE A 239 24.73 1.73 17.46
CA PHE A 239 24.63 3.00 18.21
C PHE A 239 24.22 2.78 19.66
N ALA A 240 24.69 3.64 20.55
CA ALA A 240 24.17 3.82 21.90
C ALA A 240 23.22 5.01 21.92
N PHE A 241 22.16 4.92 22.72
CA PHE A 241 21.14 5.96 22.86
C PHE A 241 21.07 6.49 24.29
N ASP A 242 20.73 7.76 24.46
CA ASP A 242 20.33 8.31 25.76
C ASP A 242 18.94 7.80 26.19
N TYR A 243 18.02 7.67 25.23
CA TYR A 243 16.70 7.06 25.38
C TYR A 243 16.38 6.18 24.16
N GLU A 244 15.76 5.03 24.40
CA GLU A 244 15.29 4.16 23.31
C GLU A 244 13.88 4.52 22.83
N THR A 245 13.13 5.32 23.57
CA THR A 245 11.74 5.66 23.25
C THR A 245 11.38 7.06 23.74
N LYS A 246 10.71 7.84 22.89
CA LYS A 246 10.07 9.12 23.23
C LYS A 246 8.75 9.29 22.49
N ASN A 247 7.87 10.13 23.03
CA ASN A 247 6.62 10.51 22.37
C ASN A 247 6.80 11.85 21.67
N LEU A 248 6.45 11.91 20.40
CA LEU A 248 6.29 13.12 19.62
C LEU A 248 4.81 13.52 19.63
N TYR A 249 4.51 14.67 20.23
CA TYR A 249 3.18 15.22 20.29
C TYR A 249 2.93 16.10 19.06
N VAL A 250 2.04 15.65 18.18
CA VAL A 250 1.75 16.31 16.91
C VAL A 250 0.41 17.01 17.05
N PRO A 251 0.36 18.36 17.06
CA PRO A 251 -0.89 19.09 17.14
C PRO A 251 -1.69 18.92 15.85
N ARG A 252 -3.00 19.17 15.87
CA ARG A 252 -3.90 19.08 14.70
C ARG A 252 -3.54 20.03 13.57
N THR A 253 -2.92 21.16 13.88
CA THR A 253 -2.46 22.15 12.91
C THR A 253 -1.09 22.68 13.31
N GLY A 254 -0.27 23.03 12.31
CA GLY A 254 1.05 23.59 12.53
C GLY A 254 2.09 22.53 12.90
N ARG A 255 3.28 23.02 13.29
CA ARG A 255 4.43 22.19 13.62
C ARG A 255 4.29 21.53 15.00
N SER A 256 4.90 20.35 15.16
CA SER A 256 5.14 19.78 16.48
C SER A 256 6.36 20.44 17.14
N ASP A 257 6.54 20.15 18.42
CA ASP A 257 7.84 20.30 19.05
C ASP A 257 8.86 19.29 18.49
N LYS A 258 10.14 19.54 18.75
CA LYS A 258 11.25 18.69 18.29
C LYS A 258 11.64 17.68 19.36
N GLU A 259 11.48 16.40 19.06
CA GLU A 259 11.97 15.31 19.89
C GLU A 259 13.36 14.88 19.47
N ARG A 260 14.28 14.82 20.44
CA ARG A 260 15.71 14.58 20.17
C ARG A 260 16.21 13.35 20.89
N PHE A 261 16.99 12.55 20.19
CA PHE A 261 17.70 11.40 20.73
C PHE A 261 19.19 11.63 20.55
N GLN A 262 19.97 11.50 21.62
CA GLN A 262 21.41 11.46 21.50
C GLN A 262 21.82 10.07 21.02
N ILE A 263 22.53 10.01 19.90
CA ILE A 263 23.03 8.77 19.30
C ILE A 263 24.56 8.79 19.33
N THR A 264 25.21 7.67 19.65
CA THR A 264 26.68 7.56 19.68
C THR A 264 27.11 6.29 18.95
N PRO A 265 27.83 6.37 17.82
CA PRO A 265 28.26 5.18 17.08
C PRO A 265 29.34 4.41 17.86
N LYS A 266 29.24 3.08 17.87
CA LYS A 266 30.11 2.18 18.62
C LYS A 266 31.31 1.69 17.81
N HIS A 267 31.23 1.68 16.48
CA HIS A 267 32.31 1.24 15.58
C HIS A 267 32.29 1.99 14.25
N ASP A 268 33.40 1.88 13.51
CA ASP A 268 33.52 2.36 12.12
C ASP A 268 32.80 1.42 11.15
N GLY A 269 32.46 1.91 9.96
CA GLY A 269 31.82 1.15 8.89
C GLY A 269 30.32 1.43 8.74
N ALA A 270 29.61 0.49 8.13
CA ALA A 270 28.16 0.57 7.97
C ALA A 270 27.49 0.38 9.32
N CYS A 271 26.67 1.34 9.71
CA CYS A 271 25.91 1.33 10.96
C CYS A 271 24.45 1.70 10.63
N GLN A 272 23.50 1.21 11.40
CA GLN A 272 22.08 1.47 11.14
C GLN A 272 21.31 1.81 12.41
N ILE A 273 20.36 2.72 12.30
CA ILE A 273 19.33 2.96 13.31
C ILE A 273 17.98 2.69 12.66
N THR A 274 17.19 1.82 13.29
CA THR A 274 15.79 1.60 12.95
C THR A 274 14.94 2.43 13.90
N ALA A 275 14.16 3.37 13.37
CA ALA A 275 13.15 4.10 14.11
C ALA A 275 11.76 3.55 13.76
N VAL A 276 11.06 2.99 14.75
CA VAL A 276 9.68 2.54 14.62
C VAL A 276 8.77 3.64 15.14
N VAL A 277 7.81 4.07 14.32
CA VAL A 277 6.80 5.06 14.67
C VAL A 277 5.47 4.33 14.92
N LEU A 278 4.87 4.56 16.07
CA LEU A 278 3.60 3.94 16.49
C LEU A 278 2.57 5.02 16.84
N LYS A 279 1.28 4.72 16.65
CA LYS A 279 0.16 5.53 17.15
C LYS A 279 -0.73 4.65 18.02
N GLY A 280 -0.78 4.90 19.32
CA GLY A 280 -1.59 4.08 20.24
C GLY A 280 -1.27 2.58 20.16
N ASN A 281 0.01 2.23 20.02
CA ASN A 281 0.56 0.89 19.75
C ASN A 281 0.31 0.30 18.36
N ALA A 282 -0.47 0.95 17.49
CA ALA A 282 -0.58 0.55 16.09
C ALA A 282 0.70 0.94 15.33
N PHE A 283 1.20 0.01 14.52
CA PHE A 283 2.34 0.26 13.64
C PHE A 283 1.99 1.33 12.59
N VAL A 284 2.81 2.38 12.50
CA VAL A 284 2.65 3.42 11.47
C VAL A 284 3.74 3.30 10.41
N GLN A 285 5.01 3.32 10.82
CA GLN A 285 6.13 3.34 9.87
C GLN A 285 7.42 2.79 10.51
N VAL A 286 8.29 2.19 9.69
CA VAL A 286 9.70 1.99 10.02
C VAL A 286 10.55 2.93 9.16
N ILE A 287 11.43 3.69 9.81
CA ILE A 287 12.46 4.50 9.17
C ILE A 287 13.80 3.83 9.44
N THR A 288 14.46 3.31 8.41
CA THR A 288 15.81 2.73 8.56
C THR A 288 16.85 3.74 8.12
N LEU A 289 17.51 4.35 9.09
CA LEU A 289 18.58 5.32 8.90
C LEU A 289 19.90 4.55 8.82
N LYS A 290 20.44 4.46 7.60
CA LYS A 290 21.75 3.86 7.37
C LYS A 290 22.79 4.97 7.45
N PHE A 291 23.72 4.83 8.38
CA PHE A 291 24.86 5.70 8.54
C PHE A 291 26.11 4.97 8.04
N HIS A 292 27.05 5.75 7.53
CA HIS A 292 28.41 5.28 7.41
C HIS A 292 29.25 6.08 8.39
N VAL A 293 29.84 5.37 9.34
CA VAL A 293 30.82 5.91 10.26
C VAL A 293 32.16 5.78 9.52
N GLY A 294 32.47 6.78 8.69
CA GLY A 294 33.38 6.67 7.53
C GLY A 294 32.67 6.98 6.18
N PRO A 295 33.30 6.91 4.98
CA PRO A 295 32.76 7.48 3.73
C PRO A 295 31.44 6.87 3.16
N LEU A 296 30.75 7.58 2.24
CA LEU A 296 29.27 7.77 2.13
C LEU A 296 28.39 6.85 1.23
N PHE A 297 27.12 6.56 1.66
CA PHE A 297 25.88 6.31 0.84
C PHE A 297 24.55 6.20 1.70
N THR A 298 23.38 6.11 1.02
CA THR A 298 21.95 6.47 1.28
C THR A 298 21.01 5.60 2.16
N ALA A 299 19.78 6.13 2.39
CA ALA A 299 18.63 5.58 3.14
C ALA A 299 17.50 4.96 2.27
N GLU A 300 16.66 4.11 2.88
CA GLU A 300 15.51 3.44 2.25
C GLU A 300 14.32 3.36 3.23
N THR A 301 13.09 3.58 2.74
CA THR A 301 11.84 3.54 3.52
C THR A 301 10.98 2.34 3.12
N LEU A 302 10.47 1.59 4.10
CA LEU A 302 9.62 0.39 3.90
C LEU A 302 8.36 0.48 4.78
N GLY A 303 7.18 0.11 4.25
CA GLY A 303 5.92 0.04 5.00
C GLY A 303 4.76 0.84 4.40
N HIS A 304 3.69 1.05 5.17
CA HIS A 304 2.58 1.93 4.80
C HIS A 304 3.06 3.37 4.64
N ASN A 305 2.42 4.11 3.75
CA ASN A 305 2.60 5.54 3.74
C ASN A 305 1.91 6.16 4.98
N LEU A 306 2.49 7.20 5.57
CA LEU A 306 1.95 7.91 6.72
C LEU A 306 0.46 8.25 6.46
N ASP A 307 0.10 8.78 5.28
CA ASP A 307 -1.27 9.20 4.91
C ASP A 307 -2.37 8.14 5.06
N SER A 308 -1.98 6.87 5.06
CA SER A 308 -2.87 5.72 5.22
C SER A 308 -3.27 5.48 6.68
N ALA A 309 -2.52 6.01 7.66
CA ALA A 309 -2.69 5.76 9.09
C ALA A 309 -4.12 5.87 9.64
N PRO A 310 -4.94 6.86 9.26
CA PRO A 310 -6.35 6.92 9.70
C PRO A 310 -7.30 5.91 9.07
N LYS A 311 -6.87 5.18 8.03
CA LYS A 311 -7.62 4.05 7.47
C LYS A 311 -7.22 2.72 8.11
N ILE A 312 -6.03 2.65 8.71
CA ILE A 312 -5.51 1.45 9.38
C ILE A 312 -6.29 1.18 10.68
N ALA A 313 -6.94 0.02 10.77
CA ALA A 313 -7.57 -0.40 12.02
C ALA A 313 -6.53 -0.97 13.01
N PRO A 314 -6.75 -0.81 14.33
CA PRO A 314 -5.82 -1.34 15.33
C PRO A 314 -5.73 -2.88 15.27
N ARG A 315 -4.57 -3.43 15.65
CA ARG A 315 -4.36 -4.87 15.80
C ARG A 315 -3.98 -5.19 17.24
N ASP A 316 -4.34 -6.39 17.68
CA ASP A 316 -3.94 -6.87 19.01
C ASP A 316 -2.44 -7.18 19.06
N LEU A 317 -1.88 -7.59 17.91
CA LEU A 317 -0.47 -7.95 17.80
C LEU A 317 0.12 -7.67 16.41
N HIS A 318 1.31 -7.07 16.38
CA HIS A 318 2.11 -6.89 15.18
C HIS A 318 3.45 -7.62 15.30
N LEU A 319 3.84 -8.33 14.24
CA LEU A 319 5.15 -8.96 14.09
C LEU A 319 5.82 -8.43 12.83
N THR A 320 6.94 -7.72 12.97
CA THR A 320 7.72 -7.21 11.83
C THR A 320 9.03 -7.97 11.73
N PHE A 321 9.26 -8.62 10.58
CA PHE A 321 10.49 -9.35 10.26
C PHE A 321 11.29 -8.61 9.19
N LEU A 322 12.50 -8.18 9.56
CA LEU A 322 13.42 -7.46 8.69
C LEU A 322 14.72 -8.27 8.53
N PRO A 323 15.36 -8.28 7.35
CA PRO A 323 16.69 -8.88 7.20
C PRO A 323 17.70 -8.19 8.14
N GLU A 324 18.52 -8.98 8.82
CA GLU A 324 19.57 -8.49 9.73
C GLU A 324 20.92 -9.09 9.31
N GLY A 325 21.75 -8.27 8.65
CA GLY A 325 22.99 -8.73 8.02
C GLY A 325 22.76 -9.82 6.97
N ASP A 326 23.81 -10.63 6.71
CA ASP A 326 23.76 -11.67 5.67
C ASP A 326 23.06 -12.97 6.10
N ASN A 327 22.79 -13.17 7.41
CA ASN A 327 22.47 -14.49 7.97
C ASN A 327 21.38 -14.53 9.05
N GLY A 328 20.64 -13.44 9.28
CA GLY A 328 19.60 -13.41 10.30
C GLY A 328 18.41 -12.54 9.92
N PHE A 329 17.42 -12.52 10.80
CA PHE A 329 16.27 -11.63 10.72
C PHE A 329 16.07 -10.94 12.06
N ARG A 330 15.75 -9.66 12.05
CA ARG A 330 15.26 -8.95 13.22
C ARG A 330 13.76 -9.12 13.28
N VAL A 331 13.25 -9.55 14.44
CA VAL A 331 11.82 -9.59 14.74
C VAL A 331 11.47 -8.47 15.72
N ILE A 332 10.46 -7.68 15.39
CA ILE A 332 9.90 -6.64 16.24
C ILE A 332 8.46 -7.06 16.59
N LEU A 333 8.19 -7.23 17.88
CA LEU A 333 6.86 -7.44 18.43
C LEU A 333 6.32 -6.09 18.88
N SER A 334 5.16 -5.68 18.36
CA SER A 334 4.45 -4.48 18.80
C SER A 334 3.02 -4.82 19.20
N GLY A 335 2.48 -4.15 20.22
CA GLY A 335 1.18 -4.46 20.84
C GLY A 335 1.19 -4.11 22.33
N PRO A 336 0.52 -4.88 23.20
CA PRO A 336 0.58 -4.69 24.66
C PRO A 336 2.01 -4.78 25.24
N VAL A 337 2.89 -5.50 24.54
CA VAL A 337 4.31 -5.62 24.86
C VAL A 337 5.10 -5.25 23.61
N ALA A 338 6.01 -4.27 23.74
CA ALA A 338 6.98 -3.95 22.71
C ALA A 338 8.29 -4.69 22.99
N ALA A 339 8.77 -5.48 22.04
CA ALA A 339 10.01 -6.24 22.15
C ALA A 339 10.70 -6.35 20.78
N THR A 340 12.00 -6.57 20.76
CA THR A 340 12.72 -6.86 19.52
C THR A 340 13.88 -7.78 19.81
N ALA A 341 14.12 -8.73 18.90
CA ALA A 341 15.22 -9.67 18.97
C ALA A 341 15.81 -9.93 17.58
N VAL A 342 17.02 -10.50 17.56
CA VAL A 342 17.63 -11.04 16.35
C VAL A 342 17.43 -12.55 16.35
N LEU A 343 16.83 -13.06 15.29
CA LEU A 343 16.67 -14.47 15.00
C LEU A 343 17.89 -14.92 14.17
N PRO A 344 18.75 -15.81 14.69
CA PRO A 344 19.92 -16.35 13.97
C PRO A 344 19.51 -17.41 12.93
N ILE A 345 18.54 -17.07 12.09
CA ILE A 345 17.94 -17.94 11.07
C ILE A 345 18.30 -17.36 9.72
N ASN A 346 19.15 -18.05 8.95
CA ASN A 346 19.41 -17.66 7.58
C ASN A 346 18.30 -18.12 6.64
N ARG A 347 18.24 -17.55 5.44
CA ARG A 347 17.20 -17.83 4.44
C ARG A 347 17.11 -19.32 4.06
N ARG A 348 18.24 -20.01 3.94
CA ARG A 348 18.27 -21.43 3.58
C ARG A 348 17.71 -22.31 4.70
N PHE A 349 17.98 -21.96 5.96
CA PHE A 349 17.42 -22.68 7.09
C PHE A 349 15.92 -22.40 7.23
N LEU A 350 15.50 -21.14 7.09
CA LEU A 350 14.08 -20.77 7.02
C LEU A 350 13.35 -21.55 5.92
N ALA A 351 13.93 -21.58 4.72
CA ALA A 351 13.42 -22.33 3.59
C ALA A 351 13.17 -23.80 3.91
N HIS A 352 14.15 -24.42 4.59
CA HIS A 352 14.06 -25.81 5.01
C HIS A 352 12.94 -26.04 6.02
N LEU A 353 12.80 -25.17 7.03
CA LEU A 353 11.73 -25.26 8.04
C LEU A 353 10.34 -25.16 7.40
N VAL A 354 10.17 -24.19 6.49
CA VAL A 354 8.92 -23.99 5.75
C VAL A 354 8.60 -25.21 4.87
N ALA A 355 9.59 -25.74 4.16
CA ALA A 355 9.43 -26.92 3.33
C ALA A 355 9.00 -28.16 4.16
N GLN A 356 9.58 -28.36 5.35
CA GLN A 356 9.16 -29.46 6.25
C GLN A 356 7.71 -29.31 6.73
N ALA A 357 7.31 -28.09 7.12
CA ALA A 357 5.97 -27.83 7.60
C ALA A 357 4.92 -28.04 6.49
N ARG A 358 5.19 -27.53 5.28
CA ARG A 358 4.34 -27.75 4.10
C ARG A 358 4.33 -29.21 3.65
N LYS A 359 5.43 -29.94 3.82
CA LYS A 359 5.47 -31.39 3.54
C LYS A 359 4.48 -32.14 4.41
N THR A 360 4.35 -31.77 5.68
CA THR A 360 3.38 -32.39 6.59
C THR A 360 1.94 -32.14 6.13
N LEU A 361 1.63 -30.92 5.67
CA LEU A 361 0.34 -30.63 5.04
C LEU A 361 0.10 -31.52 3.80
N LEU A 362 1.11 -31.65 2.94
CA LEU A 362 1.05 -32.50 1.76
C LEU A 362 0.84 -33.99 2.12
N ASP A 363 1.54 -34.48 3.13
CA ASP A 363 1.37 -35.85 3.64
C ASP A 363 -0.06 -36.08 4.17
N ILE A 364 -0.71 -35.05 4.75
CA ILE A 364 -2.13 -35.10 5.17
C ILE A 364 -3.06 -35.10 3.95
N VAL A 365 -2.78 -34.27 2.94
CA VAL A 365 -3.53 -34.23 1.67
C VAL A 365 -3.51 -35.61 1.00
N HIS A 366 -2.38 -36.31 1.03
CA HIS A 366 -2.23 -37.66 0.49
C HIS A 366 -2.48 -38.77 1.53
N PHE A 367 -3.05 -38.45 2.70
CA PHE A 367 -3.27 -39.45 3.74
C PHE A 367 -4.24 -40.54 3.27
N GLU A 368 -3.75 -41.78 3.30
CA GLU A 368 -4.49 -42.97 2.86
C GLU A 368 -5.07 -43.74 4.06
N ALA A 369 -6.38 -44.00 3.99
CA ALA A 369 -7.08 -44.90 4.90
C ALA A 369 -7.62 -46.10 4.11
N GLY A 370 -6.83 -47.18 4.06
CA GLY A 370 -7.00 -48.22 3.04
C GLY A 370 -6.52 -47.70 1.69
N ASP A 371 -7.27 -47.94 0.61
CA ASP A 371 -6.92 -47.50 -0.75
C ASP A 371 -7.55 -46.14 -1.12
N VAL A 372 -7.96 -45.33 -0.14
CA VAL A 372 -8.68 -44.07 -0.36
C VAL A 372 -7.93 -42.91 0.28
N ARG A 373 -7.64 -41.88 -0.54
CA ARG A 373 -7.15 -40.57 -0.10
C ARG A 373 -8.32 -39.73 0.38
N LEU A 374 -8.60 -39.75 1.68
CA LEU A 374 -9.84 -39.20 2.22
C LEU A 374 -9.94 -37.69 2.07
N TYR A 375 -8.85 -36.95 2.29
CA TYR A 375 -8.80 -35.50 2.10
C TYR A 375 -8.98 -35.07 0.64
N GLN A 376 -8.73 -35.97 -0.33
CA GLN A 376 -8.93 -35.68 -1.75
C GLN A 376 -10.33 -36.02 -2.26
N THR A 377 -11.03 -36.92 -1.55
CA THR A 377 -12.28 -37.52 -2.05
C THR A 377 -13.49 -37.17 -1.20
N ARG A 378 -13.30 -36.56 -0.03
CA ARG A 378 -14.37 -36.23 0.92
C ARG A 378 -14.17 -34.86 1.55
N MET A 379 -15.29 -34.21 1.83
CA MET A 379 -15.31 -32.99 2.62
C MET A 379 -15.32 -33.27 4.12
N GLU A 380 -16.17 -34.20 4.55
CA GLU A 380 -16.22 -34.65 5.94
C GLU A 380 -15.20 -35.77 6.19
N ILE A 381 -14.29 -35.51 7.12
CA ILE A 381 -13.21 -36.41 7.50
C ILE A 381 -13.66 -37.24 8.72
N PRO A 382 -13.53 -38.57 8.68
CA PRO A 382 -13.83 -39.40 9.85
C PRO A 382 -12.96 -39.01 11.06
N THR A 383 -13.55 -39.00 12.26
CA THR A 383 -12.82 -38.68 13.51
C THR A 383 -11.56 -39.52 13.68
N ALA A 384 -11.62 -40.83 13.44
CA ALA A 384 -10.45 -41.72 13.54
C ALA A 384 -9.28 -41.37 12.58
N VAL A 385 -9.56 -40.61 11.52
CA VAL A 385 -8.55 -40.10 10.59
C VAL A 385 -8.01 -38.78 11.11
N ASN A 386 -8.91 -37.88 11.57
CA ASN A 386 -8.52 -36.62 12.21
C ASN A 386 -7.65 -36.86 13.47
N ASP A 387 -7.99 -37.84 14.30
CA ASP A 387 -7.22 -38.27 15.48
C ASP A 387 -5.78 -38.67 15.14
N ARG A 388 -5.50 -39.01 13.87
CA ARG A 388 -4.17 -39.37 13.39
C ARG A 388 -3.47 -38.22 12.69
N THR A 389 -4.19 -37.41 11.92
CA THR A 389 -3.61 -36.33 11.10
C THR A 389 -3.45 -35.02 11.86
N LEU A 390 -4.30 -34.73 12.84
CA LEU A 390 -4.21 -33.52 13.64
C LEU A 390 -2.94 -33.46 14.49
N PRO A 391 -2.51 -34.54 15.20
CA PRO A 391 -1.23 -34.54 15.90
C PRO A 391 -0.03 -34.38 14.96
N MET A 392 -0.10 -34.93 13.74
CA MET A 392 0.96 -34.73 12.74
C MET A 392 1.11 -33.23 12.42
N LEU A 393 0.00 -32.54 12.17
CA LEU A 393 0.00 -31.11 11.86
C LEU A 393 0.44 -30.28 13.07
N ALA A 394 -0.02 -30.64 14.27
CA ALA A 394 0.31 -29.94 15.51
C ALA A 394 1.81 -30.05 15.83
N ASN A 395 2.39 -31.24 15.66
CA ASN A 395 3.83 -31.44 15.84
C ASN A 395 4.63 -30.58 14.84
N ALA A 396 4.26 -30.59 13.55
CA ALA A 396 4.94 -29.75 12.56
C ALA A 396 4.82 -28.24 12.87
N GLY A 397 3.65 -27.78 13.30
CA GLY A 397 3.42 -26.39 13.71
C GLY A 397 4.16 -26.01 14.99
N TYR A 398 4.24 -26.93 15.95
CA TYR A 398 4.96 -26.74 17.21
C TYR A 398 6.46 -26.67 16.97
N ASP A 399 7.01 -27.62 16.20
CA ASP A 399 8.42 -27.66 15.83
C ASP A 399 8.81 -26.41 15.05
N LEU A 400 7.99 -25.98 14.10
CA LEU A 400 8.22 -24.75 13.37
C LEU A 400 8.29 -23.55 14.32
N PHE A 401 7.33 -23.38 15.23
CA PHE A 401 7.35 -22.31 16.22
C PHE A 401 8.60 -22.37 17.12
N ASP A 402 8.97 -23.58 17.56
CA ASP A 402 10.11 -23.81 18.44
C ASP A 402 11.42 -23.43 17.75
N GLN A 403 11.61 -23.83 16.50
CA GLN A 403 12.80 -23.51 15.71
C GLN A 403 12.93 -22.00 15.43
N ILE A 404 11.80 -21.28 15.28
CA ILE A 404 11.80 -19.83 15.03
C ILE A 404 12.16 -19.01 16.27
N PHE A 405 11.76 -19.41 17.48
CA PHE A 405 11.93 -18.57 18.69
C PHE A 405 12.83 -19.17 19.78
N TYR A 406 13.01 -20.49 19.80
CA TYR A 406 13.73 -21.22 20.86
C TYR A 406 14.88 -22.09 20.32
N GLY A 407 15.09 -22.08 19.00
CA GLY A 407 16.13 -22.87 18.35
C GLY A 407 17.55 -22.56 18.87
N PRO A 408 18.54 -23.40 18.54
CA PRO A 408 19.93 -23.18 18.95
C PRO A 408 20.45 -21.79 18.55
N GLY A 409 21.13 -21.10 19.47
CA GLY A 409 21.69 -19.76 19.21
C GLY A 409 20.75 -18.58 19.44
N HIS A 410 19.45 -18.81 19.66
CA HIS A 410 18.51 -17.74 20.03
C HIS A 410 18.81 -17.18 21.41
N ASP A 411 18.84 -15.86 21.53
CA ASP A 411 19.06 -15.16 22.79
C ASP A 411 17.79 -15.13 23.67
N LEU A 412 17.91 -14.53 24.86
CA LEU A 412 16.79 -14.41 25.79
C LEU A 412 15.66 -13.52 25.24
N ALA A 413 15.97 -12.56 24.36
CA ALA A 413 14.97 -11.66 23.80
C ALA A 413 14.08 -12.38 22.77
N ALA A 414 14.68 -13.21 21.92
CA ALA A 414 13.93 -14.02 20.95
C ALA A 414 12.99 -15.00 21.64
N ARG A 415 13.49 -15.66 22.70
CA ARG A 415 12.67 -16.55 23.54
C ARG A 415 11.55 -15.80 24.25
N ALA A 416 11.82 -14.61 24.80
CA ALA A 416 10.81 -13.78 25.44
C ALA A 416 9.70 -13.34 24.46
N ILE A 417 10.03 -13.08 23.19
CA ILE A 417 9.03 -12.83 22.14
C ILE A 417 8.20 -14.09 21.89
N GLY A 418 8.84 -15.26 21.77
CA GLY A 418 8.14 -16.54 21.67
C GLY A 418 7.21 -16.82 22.85
N ASP A 419 7.65 -16.53 24.07
CA ASP A 419 6.88 -16.72 25.31
C ASP A 419 5.66 -15.78 25.33
N ALA A 420 5.87 -14.51 24.98
CA ALA A 420 4.81 -13.53 24.88
C ALA A 420 3.76 -13.94 23.84
N LEU A 421 4.19 -14.34 22.65
CA LEU A 421 3.30 -14.78 21.57
C LEU A 421 2.49 -16.02 21.98
N ARG A 422 3.14 -17.07 22.54
CA ARG A 422 2.43 -18.25 23.07
C ARG A 422 1.41 -17.86 24.12
N LYS A 423 1.80 -17.03 25.08
CA LYS A 423 0.90 -16.60 26.16
C LYS A 423 -0.33 -15.86 25.62
N MET A 424 -0.13 -14.85 24.80
CA MET A 424 -1.23 -14.05 24.23
C MET A 424 -2.17 -14.92 23.39
N ALA A 425 -1.62 -15.75 22.49
CA ALA A 425 -2.42 -16.62 21.62
C ALA A 425 -3.23 -17.67 22.40
N ARG A 426 -2.74 -18.12 23.56
CA ARG A 426 -3.47 -19.06 24.43
C ARG A 426 -4.56 -18.38 25.26
N GLU A 427 -4.35 -17.14 25.67
CA GLU A 427 -5.24 -16.46 26.62
C GLU A 427 -6.32 -15.62 25.92
N GLN A 428 -6.09 -15.17 24.69
CA GLN A 428 -6.90 -14.15 24.02
C GLN A 428 -7.20 -14.55 22.58
N ASP A 429 -8.31 -14.06 22.03
CA ASP A 429 -8.52 -14.06 20.58
C ASP A 429 -7.80 -12.83 20.03
N LEU A 430 -7.13 -12.99 18.88
CA LEU A 430 -6.16 -12.00 18.40
C LEU A 430 -6.42 -11.71 16.93
N HIS A 431 -6.24 -10.46 16.55
CA HIS A 431 -5.92 -10.04 15.19
C HIS A 431 -4.40 -9.86 15.09
N ILE A 432 -3.73 -10.82 14.43
CA ILE A 432 -2.28 -10.88 14.26
C ILE A 432 -1.91 -10.37 12.88
N GLN A 433 -1.18 -9.25 12.83
CA GLN A 433 -0.62 -8.68 11.61
C GLN A 433 0.87 -8.99 11.51
N ILE A 434 1.26 -9.66 10.44
CA ILE A 434 2.67 -9.94 10.15
C ILE A 434 3.14 -9.07 8.99
N PHE A 435 4.23 -8.34 9.19
CA PHE A 435 5.00 -7.69 8.14
C PHE A 435 6.31 -8.42 7.94
N SER A 436 6.69 -8.70 6.70
CA SER A 436 8.01 -9.28 6.45
C SER A 436 8.61 -8.92 5.12
N GLN A 437 9.94 -8.83 5.07
CA GLN A 437 10.69 -8.92 3.83
C GLN A 437 11.43 -10.27 3.78
N ASN A 438 11.06 -11.13 2.83
CA ASN A 438 11.65 -12.47 2.62
C ASN A 438 11.57 -13.41 3.85
N PHE A 439 10.53 -13.26 4.69
CA PHE A 439 10.30 -14.12 5.85
C PHE A 439 8.86 -14.65 5.82
N MET A 440 8.63 -15.68 5.01
CA MET A 440 7.32 -16.27 4.76
C MET A 440 7.16 -17.56 5.56
N LEU A 441 6.10 -17.65 6.38
CA LEU A 441 5.80 -18.82 7.21
C LEU A 441 4.33 -19.24 7.04
N PRO A 442 4.01 -20.54 7.14
CA PRO A 442 2.64 -21.02 7.19
C PRO A 442 2.02 -20.73 8.57
N TRP A 443 1.72 -19.47 8.86
CA TRP A 443 1.27 -19.02 10.18
C TRP A 443 0.01 -19.72 10.68
N GLY A 444 -0.89 -20.11 9.76
CA GLY A 444 -2.14 -20.79 10.10
C GLY A 444 -1.94 -22.13 10.83
N ILE A 445 -0.88 -22.87 10.50
CA ILE A 445 -0.60 -24.19 11.11
C ILE A 445 0.27 -24.11 12.35
N MET A 446 0.77 -22.93 12.72
CA MET A 446 1.56 -22.77 13.94
C MET A 446 0.75 -23.23 15.15
N TYR A 447 1.34 -24.16 15.90
CA TYR A 447 0.71 -24.76 17.06
C TYR A 447 1.35 -24.21 18.34
N VAL A 448 0.55 -23.52 19.15
CA VAL A 448 1.02 -22.91 20.39
C VAL A 448 0.64 -23.69 21.64
N GLY A 449 0.00 -24.86 21.52
CA GLY A 449 -0.36 -25.68 22.70
C GLY A 449 0.85 -26.30 23.38
N ASP A 450 0.67 -26.81 24.60
CA ASP A 450 1.76 -27.44 25.37
C ASP A 450 2.07 -28.87 24.94
N ASP A 451 1.06 -29.58 24.41
CA ASP A 451 1.17 -30.98 23.98
C ASP A 451 0.68 -31.14 22.53
N PRO A 452 1.59 -31.20 21.55
CA PRO A 452 1.22 -31.42 20.16
C PRO A 452 0.78 -32.87 19.85
N ASP A 453 1.01 -33.83 20.75
CA ASP A 453 0.60 -35.23 20.57
C ASP A 453 -0.88 -35.44 20.94
N THR A 454 -1.43 -34.61 21.83
CA THR A 454 -2.88 -34.52 22.09
C THR A 454 -3.41 -33.12 21.81
N PRO A 455 -3.46 -32.71 20.53
CA PRO A 455 -3.67 -31.32 20.18
C PRO A 455 -5.10 -30.85 20.42
N GLN A 456 -5.22 -29.72 21.11
CA GLN A 456 -6.43 -28.91 21.12
C GLN A 456 -6.51 -28.06 19.83
N PRO A 457 -7.59 -28.13 19.04
CA PRO A 457 -7.66 -27.45 17.74
C PRO A 457 -7.54 -25.92 17.84
N GLU A 458 -8.10 -25.31 18.87
CA GLU A 458 -8.02 -23.86 19.10
C GLU A 458 -6.59 -23.39 19.47
N MET A 459 -5.64 -24.31 19.63
CA MET A 459 -4.22 -23.96 19.80
C MET A 459 -3.46 -23.86 18.48
N PHE A 460 -4.09 -24.14 17.34
CA PHE A 460 -3.60 -23.68 16.04
C PHE A 460 -3.94 -22.22 15.85
N LEU A 461 -2.95 -21.39 15.47
CA LEU A 461 -3.21 -19.96 15.31
C LEU A 461 -4.34 -19.71 14.30
N GLY A 462 -4.38 -20.45 13.19
CA GLY A 462 -5.38 -20.26 12.13
C GLY A 462 -6.81 -20.70 12.49
N LEU A 463 -6.99 -21.49 13.56
CA LEU A 463 -8.33 -21.91 14.02
C LEU A 463 -8.92 -20.99 15.10
N ARG A 464 -8.11 -20.08 15.64
CA ARG A 464 -8.53 -19.18 16.72
C ARG A 464 -8.39 -17.69 16.38
N HIS A 465 -7.36 -17.31 15.64
CA HIS A 465 -6.99 -15.92 15.42
C HIS A 465 -7.22 -15.50 13.97
N ILE A 466 -7.46 -14.21 13.77
CA ILE A 466 -7.33 -13.59 12.45
C ILE A 466 -5.83 -13.41 12.21
N ILE A 467 -5.35 -13.90 11.07
CA ILE A 467 -3.94 -13.82 10.68
C ILE A 467 -3.86 -13.24 9.28
N GLU A 468 -3.18 -12.12 9.17
CA GLU A 468 -2.84 -11.45 7.92
C GLU A 468 -1.32 -11.33 7.80
N HIS A 469 -0.82 -11.45 6.57
CA HIS A 469 0.60 -11.33 6.28
C HIS A 469 0.82 -10.34 5.15
N ILE A 470 1.35 -9.16 5.44
CA ILE A 470 1.63 -8.13 4.46
C ILE A 470 3.12 -8.20 4.08
N PRO A 471 3.47 -8.58 2.83
CA PRO A 471 4.86 -8.51 2.35
C PRO A 471 5.33 -7.05 2.33
N LEU A 472 6.44 -6.74 2.98
CA LEU A 472 7.05 -5.41 2.95
C LEU A 472 7.68 -5.16 1.58
N GLN A 473 7.25 -4.10 0.91
CA GLN A 473 7.78 -3.66 -0.38
C GLN A 473 8.06 -2.16 -0.39
N PRO A 474 9.02 -1.69 -1.19
CA PRO A 474 9.17 -0.26 -1.47
C PRO A 474 7.91 0.27 -2.16
N ASN A 475 7.35 1.37 -1.67
CA ASN A 475 6.20 2.05 -2.28
C ASN A 475 4.94 1.17 -2.40
N MET A 476 4.41 0.63 -1.29
CA MET A 476 3.06 0.03 -1.30
C MET A 476 2.08 1.00 -1.97
N GLN A 477 1.30 0.54 -2.94
CA GLN A 477 0.44 1.41 -3.76
C GLN A 477 -1.03 1.40 -3.35
N VAL A 478 -1.44 0.38 -2.60
CA VAL A 478 -2.83 0.16 -2.22
C VAL A 478 -2.95 0.27 -0.70
N PHE A 479 -3.83 1.16 -0.25
CA PHE A 479 -3.94 1.55 1.16
C PHE A 479 -5.36 1.50 1.71
N ASP A 480 -6.35 1.36 0.84
CA ASP A 480 -7.73 1.22 1.27
C ASP A 480 -7.97 -0.22 1.76
N HIS A 481 -8.96 -0.41 2.61
CA HIS A 481 -9.46 -1.75 2.95
C HIS A 481 -10.74 -2.06 2.15
N GLU A 482 -11.25 -1.09 1.39
CA GLU A 482 -12.45 -1.28 0.58
C GLU A 482 -12.07 -1.42 -0.89
N ILE A 483 -12.59 -2.48 -1.51
CA ILE A 483 -12.66 -2.62 -2.95
C ILE A 483 -13.92 -1.86 -3.37
N ASP A 484 -13.75 -0.70 -3.99
CA ASP A 484 -14.87 0.11 -4.42
C ASP A 484 -15.55 -0.52 -5.64
N ILE A 485 -16.80 -0.95 -5.45
CA ILE A 485 -17.62 -1.57 -6.49
C ILE A 485 -18.76 -0.65 -6.94
N SER A 486 -18.63 0.67 -6.76
CA SER A 486 -19.62 1.68 -7.16
C SER A 486 -20.01 1.59 -8.65
N ASP A 487 -19.04 1.27 -9.52
CA ASP A 487 -19.23 1.05 -10.96
C ASP A 487 -19.52 -0.42 -11.36
N GLY A 488 -19.70 -1.28 -10.35
CA GLY A 488 -19.85 -2.73 -10.46
C GLY A 488 -18.55 -3.49 -10.14
N LEU A 489 -18.69 -4.76 -9.81
CA LEU A 489 -17.57 -5.66 -9.52
C LEU A 489 -17.12 -6.39 -10.79
N HIS A 490 -15.85 -6.28 -11.13
CA HIS A 490 -15.18 -6.94 -12.24
C HIS A 490 -14.32 -8.10 -11.75
N VAL A 491 -14.62 -9.31 -12.21
CA VAL A 491 -13.91 -10.54 -11.83
C VAL A 491 -13.27 -11.17 -13.06
N GLY A 492 -11.93 -11.21 -13.07
CA GLY A 492 -11.16 -12.03 -13.99
C GLY A 492 -11.12 -13.47 -13.51
N LEU A 493 -11.88 -14.36 -14.14
CA LEU A 493 -11.95 -15.80 -13.82
C LEU A 493 -11.01 -16.59 -14.73
N ASN A 494 -9.82 -16.90 -14.22
CA ASN A 494 -8.73 -17.53 -14.96
C ASN A 494 -8.67 -19.03 -14.61
N VAL A 495 -9.10 -19.92 -15.51
CA VAL A 495 -9.33 -21.35 -15.18
C VAL A 495 -8.61 -22.32 -16.09
N ASN A 496 -8.33 -23.51 -15.59
CA ASN A 496 -7.92 -24.67 -16.38
C ASN A 496 -9.02 -25.74 -16.38
N THR A 497 -9.81 -25.82 -17.46
CA THR A 497 -10.91 -26.79 -17.58
C THR A 497 -10.44 -28.24 -17.75
N ASP A 498 -9.17 -28.49 -18.03
CA ASP A 498 -8.63 -29.85 -18.14
C ASP A 498 -8.67 -30.59 -16.81
N ILE A 499 -8.71 -29.86 -15.69
CA ILE A 499 -8.87 -30.41 -14.33
C ILE A 499 -10.10 -31.32 -14.23
N ASP A 500 -11.19 -30.99 -14.93
CA ASP A 500 -12.42 -31.79 -14.88
C ASP A 500 -12.21 -33.20 -15.44
N GLN A 501 -11.43 -33.30 -16.53
CA GLN A 501 -11.07 -34.58 -17.13
C GLN A 501 -10.07 -35.34 -16.25
N GLN A 502 -9.08 -34.65 -15.67
CA GLN A 502 -8.06 -35.24 -14.80
C GLN A 502 -8.67 -35.84 -13.53
N MET A 503 -9.63 -35.12 -12.94
CA MET A 503 -10.31 -35.53 -11.70
C MET A 503 -11.52 -36.44 -11.95
N GLY A 504 -11.96 -36.58 -13.21
CA GLY A 504 -13.15 -37.34 -13.58
C GLY A 504 -14.45 -36.76 -12.99
N GLN A 505 -14.45 -35.46 -12.66
CA GLN A 505 -15.56 -34.75 -12.03
C GLN A 505 -15.65 -33.32 -12.57
N PRO A 506 -16.86 -32.74 -12.73
CA PRO A 506 -17.02 -31.39 -13.28
C PRO A 506 -16.78 -30.31 -12.21
N ILE A 507 -15.57 -30.23 -11.66
CA ILE A 507 -15.19 -29.32 -10.57
C ILE A 507 -15.15 -27.87 -11.05
N ILE A 508 -14.39 -27.61 -12.12
CA ILE A 508 -14.27 -26.30 -12.76
C ILE A 508 -15.59 -25.91 -13.41
N GLN A 509 -16.29 -26.85 -14.06
CA GLN A 509 -17.61 -26.55 -14.63
C GLN A 509 -18.61 -26.11 -13.56
N ARG A 510 -18.64 -26.74 -12.37
CA ARG A 510 -19.51 -26.28 -11.27
C ARG A 510 -19.14 -24.88 -10.78
N GLN A 511 -17.85 -24.53 -10.76
CA GLN A 511 -17.40 -23.18 -10.46
C GLN A 511 -17.87 -22.16 -11.52
N LEU A 512 -17.78 -22.51 -12.80
CA LEU A 512 -18.27 -21.68 -13.91
C LEU A 512 -19.79 -21.47 -13.82
N ASP A 513 -20.56 -22.54 -13.56
CA ASP A 513 -22.02 -22.48 -13.40
C ASP A 513 -22.42 -21.58 -12.21
N SER A 514 -21.65 -21.61 -11.12
CA SER A 514 -21.87 -20.76 -9.94
C SER A 514 -21.68 -19.28 -10.29
N TRP A 515 -20.60 -18.93 -10.98
CA TRP A 515 -20.35 -17.55 -11.42
C TRP A 515 -21.37 -17.08 -12.46
N GLN A 516 -21.79 -17.96 -13.37
CA GLN A 516 -22.87 -17.67 -14.30
C GLN A 516 -24.18 -17.36 -13.56
N THR A 517 -24.50 -18.13 -12.51
CA THR A 517 -25.69 -17.88 -11.67
C THR A 517 -25.60 -16.51 -10.98
N ILE A 518 -24.43 -16.15 -10.44
CA ILE A 518 -24.19 -14.86 -9.79
C ILE A 518 -24.40 -13.70 -10.77
N THR A 519 -23.79 -13.76 -11.95
CA THR A 519 -23.91 -12.70 -12.98
C THR A 519 -25.32 -12.57 -13.55
N GLN A 520 -26.08 -13.67 -13.63
CA GLN A 520 -27.50 -13.64 -14.02
C GLN A 520 -28.38 -13.02 -12.94
N ALA A 521 -28.05 -13.26 -11.67
CA ALA A 521 -28.78 -12.70 -10.53
C ALA A 521 -28.45 -11.22 -10.28
N ASN A 522 -27.22 -10.79 -10.56
CA ASN A 522 -26.80 -9.41 -10.39
C ASN A 522 -25.96 -8.88 -11.56
N SER A 523 -26.54 -7.95 -12.35
CA SER A 523 -25.87 -7.29 -13.46
C SER A 523 -24.74 -6.34 -13.06
N HIS A 524 -24.60 -6.03 -11.77
CA HIS A 524 -23.45 -5.29 -11.24
C HIS A 524 -22.20 -6.15 -11.07
N VAL A 525 -22.30 -7.48 -11.19
CA VAL A 525 -21.13 -8.38 -11.22
C VAL A 525 -20.84 -8.77 -12.67
N ARG A 526 -19.64 -8.46 -13.14
CA ARG A 526 -19.14 -8.81 -14.47
C ARG A 526 -18.02 -9.81 -14.31
N VAL A 527 -18.14 -10.95 -14.99
CA VAL A 527 -17.13 -12.01 -14.97
C VAL A 527 -16.56 -12.18 -16.37
N GLU A 528 -15.24 -12.06 -16.50
CA GLU A 528 -14.50 -12.38 -17.72
C GLU A 528 -13.77 -13.71 -17.54
N VAL A 529 -14.14 -14.72 -18.32
CA VAL A 529 -13.54 -16.06 -18.24
C VAL A 529 -12.34 -16.16 -19.18
N ARG A 530 -11.17 -16.50 -18.64
CA ARG A 530 -9.91 -16.68 -19.37
C ARG A 530 -9.41 -18.10 -19.16
N GLN A 531 -9.19 -18.84 -20.25
CA GLN A 531 -8.89 -20.27 -20.19
C GLN A 531 -7.49 -20.63 -20.72
N ASP A 532 -6.75 -19.63 -21.20
CA ASP A 532 -5.47 -19.79 -21.86
C ASP A 532 -4.47 -18.75 -21.37
N HIS A 533 -3.19 -19.07 -21.53
CA HIS A 533 -2.13 -18.22 -21.00
C HIS A 533 -1.96 -16.88 -21.73
N LEU A 534 -2.45 -16.73 -22.97
CA LEU A 534 -2.34 -15.47 -23.72
C LEU A 534 -3.40 -14.48 -23.28
N SER A 535 -4.66 -14.90 -23.12
CA SER A 535 -5.73 -14.03 -22.61
C SER A 535 -5.41 -13.49 -21.22
N VAL A 536 -4.85 -14.33 -20.33
CA VAL A 536 -4.36 -13.88 -19.01
C VAL A 536 -3.22 -12.87 -19.15
N LEU A 537 -2.23 -13.16 -20.02
CA LEU A 537 -1.10 -12.25 -20.23
C LEU A 537 -1.55 -10.91 -20.84
N GLU A 538 -2.51 -10.92 -21.76
CA GLU A 538 -3.11 -9.73 -22.35
C GLU A 538 -3.80 -8.88 -21.28
N ALA A 539 -4.61 -9.48 -20.42
CA ALA A 539 -5.24 -8.79 -19.30
C ALA A 539 -4.20 -8.19 -18.33
N LEU A 540 -3.15 -8.93 -17.98
CA LEU A 540 -2.06 -8.42 -17.14
C LEU A 540 -1.19 -7.34 -17.80
N ASN A 541 -1.32 -7.18 -19.12
CA ASN A 541 -0.58 -6.18 -19.91
C ASN A 541 -1.42 -4.95 -20.26
N ALA A 542 -2.73 -5.08 -20.29
CA ALA A 542 -3.67 -3.98 -20.44
C ALA A 542 -3.61 -3.10 -19.18
N GLY A 543 -3.00 -1.92 -19.30
CA GLY A 543 -2.86 -0.99 -18.18
C GLY A 543 -4.17 -0.37 -17.69
N ASP A 544 -5.27 -0.69 -18.37
CA ASP A 544 -6.65 -0.34 -18.06
C ASP A 544 -7.49 -1.56 -17.65
N ALA A 545 -6.86 -2.73 -17.39
CA ALA A 545 -7.57 -3.93 -16.97
C ALA A 545 -8.40 -3.65 -15.70
N PRO A 546 -9.73 -3.82 -15.76
CA PRO A 546 -10.63 -3.37 -14.70
C PRO A 546 -10.82 -4.41 -13.60
N ASP A 547 -10.08 -5.53 -13.60
CA ASP A 547 -10.29 -6.62 -12.64
C ASP A 547 -10.11 -6.10 -11.19
N ASP A 548 -11.19 -6.13 -10.41
CA ASP A 548 -11.18 -5.91 -8.96
C ASP A 548 -10.79 -7.19 -8.21
N VAL A 549 -11.10 -8.33 -8.81
CA VAL A 549 -10.73 -9.67 -8.34
C VAL A 549 -10.16 -10.46 -9.49
N MET A 550 -8.98 -11.05 -9.29
CA MET A 550 -8.41 -12.04 -10.20
C MET A 550 -8.42 -13.41 -9.53
N TYR A 551 -9.35 -14.27 -9.94
CA TYR A 551 -9.46 -15.62 -9.41
C TYR A 551 -8.80 -16.62 -10.37
N PHE A 552 -7.73 -17.27 -9.93
CA PHE A 552 -7.06 -18.34 -10.64
C PHE A 552 -7.49 -19.69 -10.08
N TYR A 553 -8.08 -20.53 -10.93
CA TYR A 553 -8.35 -21.93 -10.62
C TYR A 553 -7.70 -22.82 -11.68
N CYS A 554 -6.41 -23.04 -11.50
CA CYS A 554 -5.56 -23.69 -12.49
C CYS A 554 -4.47 -24.52 -11.80
N HIS A 555 -3.47 -24.97 -12.53
CA HIS A 555 -2.31 -25.64 -11.96
C HIS A 555 -1.18 -24.65 -11.72
N ALA A 556 -0.36 -24.90 -10.71
CA ALA A 556 0.83 -24.10 -10.43
C ALA A 556 2.00 -25.03 -10.10
N GLU A 557 3.15 -24.75 -10.71
CA GLU A 557 4.42 -25.39 -10.39
C GLU A 557 5.41 -24.34 -9.88
N SER A 558 6.16 -24.67 -8.84
CA SER A 558 7.26 -23.88 -8.30
C SER A 558 8.55 -24.68 -8.39
N PHE A 559 9.69 -24.01 -8.54
CA PHE A 559 11.00 -24.67 -8.62
C PHE A 559 11.94 -24.03 -7.60
N ASP A 560 12.80 -24.80 -6.94
CA ASP A 560 13.90 -24.31 -6.10
C ASP A 560 15.14 -24.04 -6.96
N LEU A 561 15.85 -22.92 -6.72
CA LEU A 561 17.10 -22.58 -7.42
C LEU A 561 18.21 -23.63 -7.32
N ASN A 562 18.11 -24.54 -6.35
CA ASN A 562 19.07 -25.63 -6.13
C ASN A 562 18.68 -26.93 -6.87
N GLU A 563 17.53 -26.98 -7.55
CA GLU A 563 17.14 -28.14 -8.36
C GLU A 563 18.03 -28.25 -9.60
N PRO A 564 18.66 -29.42 -9.85
CA PRO A 564 19.38 -29.68 -11.10
C PRO A 564 18.38 -29.64 -12.25
N ASP A 565 18.66 -28.80 -13.27
CA ASP A 565 17.89 -28.59 -14.52
C ASP A 565 16.69 -27.61 -14.46
N THR A 566 16.05 -27.40 -13.30
CA THR A 566 14.87 -26.50 -13.14
C THR A 566 15.11 -25.28 -12.26
N GLY A 567 16.20 -25.23 -11.49
CA GLY A 567 16.55 -24.16 -10.55
C GLY A 567 17.04 -22.84 -11.18
N THR A 568 16.42 -22.40 -12.27
CA THR A 568 16.68 -21.07 -12.84
C THR A 568 15.67 -20.06 -12.28
N PRO A 569 16.08 -18.81 -11.95
CA PRO A 569 15.14 -17.79 -11.48
C PRO A 569 14.00 -17.54 -12.47
N GLY A 570 12.77 -17.47 -11.94
CA GLY A 570 11.55 -17.15 -12.67
C GLY A 570 10.93 -18.31 -13.46
N GLN A 571 11.23 -19.57 -13.12
CA GLN A 571 10.64 -20.74 -13.79
C GLN A 571 9.26 -21.13 -13.25
N SER A 572 8.89 -20.70 -12.03
CA SER A 572 7.56 -20.98 -11.48
C SER A 572 6.46 -20.51 -12.44
N ARG A 573 5.41 -21.30 -12.59
CA ARG A 573 4.46 -21.14 -13.70
C ARG A 573 3.02 -21.51 -13.32
N LEU A 574 2.08 -20.76 -13.87
CA LEU A 574 0.65 -21.09 -13.88
C LEU A 574 0.34 -21.87 -15.17
N ILE A 575 -0.41 -22.96 -15.07
CA ILE A 575 -0.69 -23.87 -16.19
C ILE A 575 -2.20 -23.91 -16.47
N PHE A 576 -2.53 -23.55 -17.70
CA PHE A 576 -3.88 -23.42 -18.24
C PHE A 576 -4.19 -24.57 -19.22
N ASN A 577 -5.33 -24.49 -19.91
CA ASN A 577 -5.80 -25.51 -20.85
C ASN A 577 -4.71 -25.93 -21.84
N ASN A 578 -4.71 -27.22 -22.19
CA ASN A 578 -3.75 -27.86 -23.08
C ASN A 578 -2.30 -27.74 -22.58
N HIS A 579 -2.11 -27.76 -21.26
CA HIS A 579 -0.80 -27.61 -20.59
C HIS A 579 -0.05 -26.32 -20.98
N GLN A 580 -0.78 -25.25 -21.28
CA GLN A 580 -0.17 -23.97 -21.62
C GLN A 580 0.33 -23.27 -20.35
N ALA A 581 1.64 -23.01 -20.28
CA ALA A 581 2.26 -22.42 -19.10
C ALA A 581 2.56 -20.92 -19.24
N LEU A 582 2.33 -20.17 -18.17
CA LEU A 582 2.72 -18.79 -17.98
C LEU A 582 3.76 -18.70 -16.86
N THR A 583 5.04 -18.56 -17.24
CA THR A 583 6.15 -18.49 -16.28
C THR A 583 6.29 -17.09 -15.70
N LEU A 584 6.80 -16.99 -14.46
CA LEU A 584 7.18 -15.73 -13.82
C LEU A 584 8.13 -14.92 -14.69
N ARG A 585 9.14 -15.56 -15.30
CA ARG A 585 10.06 -14.89 -16.23
C ARG A 585 9.36 -14.24 -17.41
N LYS A 586 8.25 -14.81 -17.91
CA LYS A 586 7.46 -14.20 -18.99
C LYS A 586 6.65 -13.01 -18.45
N LEU A 587 6.07 -13.17 -17.26
CA LEU A 587 5.28 -12.17 -16.57
C LEU A 587 6.09 -10.92 -16.15
N GLU A 588 7.29 -11.11 -15.62
CA GLU A 588 8.17 -10.05 -15.09
C GLU A 588 8.70 -9.08 -16.15
N ARG A 589 8.62 -9.45 -17.43
CA ARG A 589 9.00 -8.59 -18.57
C ARG A 589 8.12 -7.35 -18.67
N ASN A 590 6.90 -7.43 -18.16
CA ASN A 590 6.00 -6.31 -18.14
C ASN A 590 6.02 -5.58 -16.79
N LYS A 591 6.11 -4.25 -16.84
CA LYS A 591 6.09 -3.35 -15.68
C LYS A 591 4.81 -2.51 -15.57
N THR A 592 3.83 -2.67 -16.47
CA THR A 592 2.53 -1.99 -16.40
C THR A 592 1.81 -2.33 -15.11
N LEU A 593 1.37 -1.32 -14.35
CA LEU A 593 0.60 -1.51 -13.12
C LEU A 593 -0.84 -1.97 -13.44
N LEU A 594 -1.44 -2.69 -12.51
CA LEU A 594 -2.83 -3.16 -12.56
C LEU A 594 -3.75 -2.03 -12.05
N ALA A 595 -4.50 -1.40 -12.94
CA ALA A 595 -5.36 -0.26 -12.60
C ALA A 595 -6.44 -0.60 -11.57
N GLY A 596 -7.05 -1.79 -11.65
CA GLY A 596 -8.11 -2.23 -10.72
C GLY A 596 -7.63 -2.61 -9.32
N GLN A 597 -6.31 -2.58 -9.05
CA GLN A 597 -5.73 -2.97 -7.76
C GLN A 597 -6.29 -4.30 -7.21
N PRO A 598 -6.30 -5.39 -8.02
CA PRO A 598 -7.12 -6.55 -7.73
C PRO A 598 -6.76 -7.24 -6.42
N LEU A 599 -7.76 -7.84 -5.79
CA LEU A 599 -7.55 -8.98 -4.89
C LEU A 599 -7.26 -10.22 -5.75
N VAL A 600 -6.05 -10.77 -5.65
CA VAL A 600 -5.65 -11.95 -6.42
C VAL A 600 -5.89 -13.20 -5.58
N PHE A 601 -6.72 -14.12 -6.04
CA PHE A 601 -6.98 -15.40 -5.38
C PHE A 601 -6.46 -16.54 -6.24
N ILE A 602 -5.41 -17.23 -5.77
CA ILE A 602 -4.79 -18.36 -6.46
C ILE A 602 -5.18 -19.69 -5.80
N ASN A 603 -6.17 -20.36 -6.39
CA ASN A 603 -6.47 -21.78 -6.20
C ASN A 603 -5.72 -22.60 -7.23
N ALA A 604 -4.40 -22.66 -7.09
CA ALA A 604 -3.57 -23.45 -7.99
C ALA A 604 -2.43 -24.08 -7.21
N CYS A 605 -2.35 -25.42 -7.26
CA CYS A 605 -1.19 -26.22 -6.88
C CYS A 605 -1.39 -27.66 -7.41
N GLU A 606 -0.50 -28.11 -8.30
CA GLU A 606 -0.29 -29.55 -8.57
C GLU A 606 1.23 -29.76 -8.69
N SER A 607 1.76 -30.64 -7.84
CA SER A 607 3.09 -31.28 -7.88
C SER A 607 4.30 -30.49 -8.45
N ALA A 608 5.12 -29.92 -7.58
CA ALA A 608 6.51 -30.33 -7.35
C ALA A 608 7.24 -29.30 -6.48
N GLU A 609 7.77 -29.79 -5.37
CA GLU A 609 8.72 -29.15 -4.44
C GLU A 609 8.24 -27.89 -3.69
N LEU A 610 8.26 -28.04 -2.37
CA LEU A 610 7.79 -27.12 -1.34
C LEU A 610 8.77 -25.95 -1.19
N SER A 611 9.08 -25.31 -2.31
CA SER A 611 10.02 -24.20 -2.37
C SER A 611 9.35 -22.97 -1.75
N PRO A 612 10.02 -22.26 -0.82
CA PRO A 612 9.60 -20.94 -0.36
C PRO A 612 9.41 -19.95 -1.51
N GLU A 613 10.00 -20.25 -2.67
CA GLU A 613 10.07 -19.34 -3.81
C GLU A 613 8.73 -19.10 -4.52
N PHE A 614 7.68 -19.90 -4.32
CA PHE A 614 6.34 -19.52 -4.80
C PHE A 614 5.89 -18.19 -4.17
N TYR A 615 6.23 -18.01 -2.90
CA TYR A 615 5.99 -16.80 -2.13
C TYR A 615 7.07 -15.74 -2.33
N ASP A 616 8.28 -16.11 -2.79
CA ASP A 616 9.26 -15.15 -3.32
C ASP A 616 9.02 -14.84 -4.82
N GLY A 617 7.94 -15.37 -5.43
CA GLY A 617 7.65 -15.30 -6.86
C GLY A 617 6.31 -14.63 -7.19
N PHE A 618 5.20 -15.37 -7.18
CA PHE A 618 3.90 -14.85 -7.63
C PHE A 618 3.31 -13.80 -6.69
N VAL A 619 3.42 -13.99 -5.38
CA VAL A 619 2.97 -12.98 -4.40
C VAL A 619 3.69 -11.63 -4.62
N PRO A 620 5.04 -11.56 -4.61
CA PRO A 620 5.72 -10.31 -4.88
C PRO A 620 5.50 -9.83 -6.31
N TYR A 621 5.33 -10.70 -7.30
CA TYR A 621 4.98 -10.28 -8.66
C TYR A 621 3.67 -9.49 -8.71
N PHE A 622 2.57 -10.04 -8.16
CA PHE A 622 1.26 -9.39 -8.19
C PHE A 622 1.22 -8.11 -7.35
N VAL A 623 1.83 -8.13 -6.17
CA VAL A 623 1.88 -6.93 -5.30
C VAL A 623 2.74 -5.83 -5.94
N ASN A 624 3.89 -6.15 -6.55
CA ASN A 624 4.71 -5.18 -7.32
C ASN A 624 3.97 -4.63 -8.55
N LYS A 625 2.99 -5.37 -9.07
CA LYS A 625 2.09 -4.97 -10.14
C LYS A 625 0.94 -4.08 -9.65
N GLY A 626 0.81 -3.83 -8.34
CA GLY A 626 -0.25 -2.99 -7.77
C GLY A 626 -1.47 -3.76 -7.28
N ALA A 627 -1.42 -5.09 -7.18
CA ALA A 627 -2.49 -5.85 -6.53
C ALA A 627 -2.59 -5.48 -5.04
N ARG A 628 -3.82 -5.40 -4.52
CA ARG A 628 -4.07 -5.13 -3.08
C ARG A 628 -3.51 -6.20 -2.18
N GLY A 629 -3.48 -7.43 -2.68
CA GLY A 629 -2.85 -8.55 -2.03
C GLY A 629 -3.24 -9.87 -2.67
N VAL A 630 -2.72 -10.96 -2.11
CA VAL A 630 -2.82 -12.30 -2.68
C VAL A 630 -3.33 -13.30 -1.65
N ILE A 631 -4.35 -14.05 -2.02
CA ILE A 631 -4.76 -15.28 -1.34
C ILE A 631 -4.08 -16.44 -2.06
N GLY A 632 -3.37 -17.28 -1.30
CA GLY A 632 -2.67 -18.44 -1.83
C GLY A 632 -2.82 -19.68 -0.94
N THR A 633 -2.20 -20.77 -1.37
CA THR A 633 -2.23 -22.07 -0.68
C THR A 633 -0.80 -22.50 -0.32
N GLU A 634 -0.61 -22.98 0.91
CA GLU A 634 0.70 -23.38 1.45
C GLU A 634 1.24 -24.69 0.84
N CYS A 635 0.38 -25.49 0.23
CA CYS A 635 0.74 -26.71 -0.49
C CYS A 635 -0.34 -27.07 -1.51
N GLU A 636 -0.13 -28.20 -2.21
CA GLU A 636 -1.16 -28.85 -3.02
C GLU A 636 -2.49 -28.93 -2.27
N THR A 637 -3.52 -28.31 -2.85
CA THR A 637 -4.86 -28.29 -2.27
C THR A 637 -5.76 -29.21 -3.09
N PRO A 638 -6.45 -30.18 -2.46
CA PRO A 638 -7.36 -31.06 -3.18
C PRO A 638 -8.38 -30.29 -4.01
N ALA A 639 -8.55 -30.65 -5.28
CA ALA A 639 -9.45 -29.95 -6.19
C ALA A 639 -10.88 -29.85 -5.62
N LEU A 640 -11.41 -30.94 -5.04
CA LEU A 640 -12.74 -30.94 -4.41
C LEU A 640 -12.83 -29.95 -3.23
N PHE A 641 -11.78 -29.85 -2.41
CA PHE A 641 -11.74 -28.91 -1.29
C PHE A 641 -11.62 -27.47 -1.80
N ALA A 642 -10.77 -27.21 -2.79
CA ALA A 642 -10.56 -25.89 -3.36
C ALA A 642 -11.86 -25.29 -3.94
N GLU A 643 -12.66 -26.11 -4.63
CA GLU A 643 -13.99 -25.74 -5.11
C GLU A 643 -14.92 -25.36 -3.95
N ALA A 644 -15.03 -26.23 -2.94
CA ALA A 644 -15.90 -26.01 -1.79
C ALA A 644 -15.51 -24.76 -0.99
N PHE A 645 -14.20 -24.55 -0.78
CA PHE A 645 -13.66 -23.40 -0.09
C PHE A 645 -13.92 -22.12 -0.88
N ALA A 646 -13.58 -22.07 -2.17
CA ALA A 646 -13.81 -20.90 -3.01
C ALA A 646 -15.28 -20.53 -3.10
N LYS A 647 -16.17 -21.51 -3.26
CA LYS A 647 -17.61 -21.25 -3.31
C LYS A 647 -18.10 -20.56 -2.03
N ARG A 648 -17.78 -21.12 -0.86
CA ARG A 648 -18.18 -20.53 0.43
C ARG A 648 -17.49 -19.19 0.71
N PHE A 649 -16.25 -19.03 0.25
CA PHE A 649 -15.54 -17.77 0.30
C PHE A 649 -16.26 -16.69 -0.50
N PHE A 650 -16.52 -16.90 -1.80
CA PHE A 650 -17.16 -15.92 -2.64
C PHE A 650 -18.62 -15.64 -2.21
N GLU A 651 -19.35 -16.64 -1.72
CA GLU A 651 -20.68 -16.45 -1.12
C GLU A 651 -20.68 -15.47 0.06
N ARG A 652 -19.60 -15.46 0.87
CA ARG A 652 -19.46 -14.53 2.01
C ARG A 652 -18.86 -13.20 1.57
N PHE A 653 -17.81 -13.23 0.77
CA PHE A 653 -17.08 -12.05 0.30
C PHE A 653 -17.97 -11.11 -0.53
N LEU A 654 -18.78 -11.68 -1.42
CA LEU A 654 -19.69 -10.90 -2.26
C LEU A 654 -20.83 -10.23 -1.49
N LYS A 655 -21.06 -10.60 -0.22
CA LYS A 655 -22.03 -9.88 0.63
C LYS A 655 -21.50 -8.55 1.14
N GLY A 656 -20.17 -8.38 1.22
CA GLY A 656 -19.54 -7.16 1.74
C GLY A 656 -19.72 -6.93 3.25
N GLU A 657 -20.34 -7.87 3.97
CA GLU A 657 -20.69 -7.73 5.40
C GLU A 657 -19.51 -8.02 6.35
N ALA A 658 -18.53 -8.81 5.90
CA ALA A 658 -17.40 -9.27 6.69
C ALA A 658 -16.09 -9.02 5.95
N SER A 659 -15.04 -8.76 6.71
CA SER A 659 -13.67 -8.62 6.24
C SER A 659 -13.06 -9.95 5.79
N LEU A 660 -12.01 -9.92 4.97
CA LEU A 660 -11.28 -11.12 4.56
C LEU A 660 -10.79 -11.93 5.77
N GLY A 661 -10.27 -11.27 6.80
CA GLY A 661 -9.78 -11.90 8.02
C GLY A 661 -10.87 -12.68 8.76
N GLU A 662 -12.05 -12.07 8.93
CA GLU A 662 -13.22 -12.71 9.53
C GLU A 662 -13.74 -13.88 8.69
N ILE A 663 -13.81 -13.71 7.37
CA ILE A 663 -14.25 -14.77 6.44
C ILE A 663 -13.28 -15.96 6.52
N PHE A 664 -11.97 -15.72 6.52
CA PHE A 664 -10.97 -16.78 6.60
C PHE A 664 -11.03 -17.55 7.91
N LEU A 665 -11.10 -16.84 9.04
CA LEU A 665 -11.24 -17.49 10.35
C LEU A 665 -12.54 -18.30 10.41
N ALA A 666 -13.66 -17.74 9.94
CA ALA A 666 -14.94 -18.43 9.90
C ALA A 666 -14.89 -19.70 9.05
N LEU A 667 -14.32 -19.64 7.84
CA LEU A 667 -14.19 -20.80 6.95
C LEU A 667 -13.29 -21.88 7.55
N ARG A 668 -12.13 -21.51 8.10
CA ARG A 668 -11.21 -22.46 8.77
C ARG A 668 -11.91 -23.20 9.90
N ARG A 669 -12.67 -22.47 10.72
CA ARG A 669 -13.45 -23.04 11.82
C ARG A 669 -14.62 -23.89 11.32
N GLU A 670 -15.35 -23.45 10.30
CA GLU A 670 -16.46 -24.20 9.71
C GLU A 670 -15.98 -25.56 9.18
N PHE A 671 -14.95 -25.57 8.33
CA PHE A 671 -14.39 -26.82 7.79
C PHE A 671 -13.84 -27.73 8.89
N TYR A 672 -13.19 -27.17 9.91
CA TYR A 672 -12.65 -27.98 10.99
C TYR A 672 -13.73 -28.52 11.94
N PHE A 673 -14.54 -27.65 12.56
CA PHE A 673 -15.47 -28.05 13.62
C PHE A 673 -16.74 -28.72 13.11
N GLU A 674 -17.16 -28.47 11.86
CA GLU A 674 -18.34 -29.13 11.29
C GLU A 674 -17.99 -30.35 10.44
N GLN A 675 -16.78 -30.42 9.87
CA GLN A 675 -16.40 -31.45 8.91
C GLN A 675 -15.11 -32.21 9.29
N ASN A 676 -14.50 -31.92 10.44
CA ASN A 676 -13.20 -32.45 10.88
C ASN A 676 -12.09 -32.25 9.85
N ASN A 677 -12.21 -31.24 8.99
CA ASN A 677 -11.34 -31.03 7.84
C ASN A 677 -10.35 -29.88 8.10
N VAL A 678 -9.08 -30.24 8.29
CA VAL A 678 -7.99 -29.28 8.56
C VAL A 678 -7.54 -28.48 7.33
N MET A 679 -8.03 -28.81 6.12
CA MET A 679 -7.56 -28.19 4.87
C MET A 679 -7.84 -26.69 4.77
N GLY A 680 -8.72 -26.13 5.60
CA GLY A 680 -8.86 -24.67 5.71
C GLY A 680 -7.55 -23.97 6.11
N LEU A 681 -6.66 -24.67 6.83
CA LEU A 681 -5.35 -24.14 7.25
C LEU A 681 -4.30 -24.09 6.13
N VAL A 682 -4.59 -24.71 4.97
CA VAL A 682 -3.72 -24.61 3.79
C VAL A 682 -3.78 -23.21 3.17
N TYR A 683 -4.89 -22.48 3.38
CA TYR A 683 -5.05 -21.14 2.83
C TYR A 683 -4.33 -20.08 3.65
N ALA A 684 -3.58 -19.21 2.99
CA ALA A 684 -2.86 -18.10 3.57
C ALA A 684 -3.30 -16.76 2.96
N LEU A 685 -3.30 -15.73 3.79
CA LEU A 685 -3.85 -14.40 3.50
C LEU A 685 -2.72 -13.37 3.40
N TYR A 686 -2.22 -13.12 2.18
CA TYR A 686 -1.17 -12.13 1.92
C TYR A 686 -1.73 -10.77 1.50
N VAL A 687 -2.59 -10.23 2.34
CA VAL A 687 -3.37 -9.02 2.12
C VAL A 687 -3.78 -8.49 3.48
N ASP A 688 -4.12 -7.21 3.54
CA ASP A 688 -4.79 -6.65 4.71
C ASP A 688 -6.11 -7.39 4.97
N GLY A 689 -6.23 -7.94 6.16
CA GLY A 689 -7.36 -8.73 6.64
C GLY A 689 -8.64 -7.93 6.79
N ASP A 690 -8.59 -6.61 6.92
CA ASP A 690 -9.80 -5.77 6.92
C ASP A 690 -10.37 -5.57 5.51
N THR A 691 -9.69 -6.08 4.47
CA THR A 691 -10.15 -5.95 3.09
C THR A 691 -11.59 -6.49 2.94
N LYS A 692 -12.46 -5.72 2.29
CA LYS A 692 -13.85 -6.08 1.98
C LYS A 692 -14.36 -5.30 0.76
N LEU A 693 -15.56 -5.61 0.30
CA LEU A 693 -16.26 -4.79 -0.71
C LEU A 693 -16.88 -3.55 -0.06
N SER A 694 -16.88 -2.40 -0.76
CA SER A 694 -17.51 -1.15 -0.27
C SER A 694 -19.05 -1.26 -0.15
N ALA A 695 -19.65 -2.21 -0.85
CA ALA A 695 -21.07 -2.52 -0.81
C ALA A 695 -21.34 -4.01 -1.02
N THR A 696 -22.58 -4.42 -0.81
CA THR A 696 -23.07 -5.78 -1.11
C THR A 696 -23.14 -6.00 -2.61
N ALA A 697 -22.36 -6.94 -3.14
CA ALA A 697 -22.38 -7.35 -4.54
C ALA A 697 -23.40 -8.47 -4.82
N VAL A 698 -23.91 -9.19 -3.81
CA VAL A 698 -24.97 -10.20 -3.96
C VAL A 698 -25.88 -10.17 -2.73
N GLY A 699 -27.21 -10.10 -2.93
CA GLY A 699 -28.23 -10.11 -1.89
C GLY A 699 -28.77 -11.50 -1.54
#